data_AF-A0A7J4KBR9-F1
#
_entry.id   AF-A0A7J4KBR9-F1
#
_cell.length_a   1.000
_cell.length_b   1.000
_cell.length_c   1.000
_cell.angle_alpha   90.00
_cell.angle_beta   90.00
_cell.angle_gamma   90.00
#
_symmetry.space_group_name_H-M   'P 1'
#
loop_
_entity.id
_entity.type
_entity.pdbx_description
1 polymer ?
#
loop_
_entity_poly.entity_id
_entity_poly.type
_entity_poly.pdbx_seq_one_letter_code
_entity_poly.pdbx_strand_id
1 'polypeptide(L)'
;MLNLDNVSAIGENDTVIKDASRYSNDADCTNCPVWNASGKHGGSYTFNTTTWINAGNNTPDLYMRDFTMSVWVYEYTPRYRATIVGQKQDSGSSLTLGWSLVSDDGFFALYFANGTNYSRANHGLIHSNNTWYHVVGVWNATNRTPTIYVNGVRGVGTVAPQNFTYVNIPYYLGIGSSNGNNAVSTFNGSIDEVRIYNRSLSAAEVDILYHSNLRKHANDSWELIVNQTNVSVDITYNFSVGASDRANNAGTIGTYAVTGSSGPIIQTANNTPTPWDYLDPDTNITITATVTDPQGDFSTVLLQWKNTTSDWNNVTMANTTPHTTSTVFTASFIPGTESNITYRIFANDSTGITGTSANTTIPVFWDCTWQLSSTYLGEAAGYDEIISIGNVTIENTGDALHANNNCTLGMRLTYDLSEGRIYFDSSYIKPSDTYTINAKTNRTVAVNASFLAEIREETLVITVNDLYSRSNLSQSNATATLISTTGGPYLYERISDAPVSVELTPQNISIGAYMRNIMGNGDLNTTAFNVTATWILPAGSTVAGGNTTSQYQNISDNTERTLDINLTLDSSNLQTWIPGTQQYTLDVIGYHENGTPIRHSENRTTLTETTNIVFVCYATSDGVQVQSCGTLDPDNTEETTPPSSGGGGGGGGRGGGGETLALTTEERERIFNTTTTYDLVRGQGDTFIISMENPFPDELIDVRINVTGLLATYLRIEPAYIPSLQPGAKINYTVTITAPAYFDEGDHNLRFAISGALFRQERRGNNTITTISHVVDDRQVLLKILDISTSTAEALLSDAEEILATMKRESLHTKVTEDDIAAIRVAYTNREYGKLKTLLAKIEQRATQAIETRDRSSQLDSRIDWAKTRYIETVQSERALHLAQSAFSRGDYPLALDRIKEAELIYASEVKGEIPLRYYYEKNMREIWTGLVIGVLLVISAVYASKRSLLNHRIKELHKEETVILGLIREAQHECFEKKSMSLEEYNESVQQYERRLAHTITEQIAAENKRQHMLSLEPKDVRLAKERESIMERVKELQHRYISIGGIETRVYEQRMKSLTERIAEIDEQRALDIAQRALRRARFKRVKT
;
A
#
# COMPACT_ATOMS: atom_id res chain seq x y z
N MET A 1 -10.69 43.09 36.40
CA MET A 1 -11.03 42.26 35.23
C MET A 1 -12.17 42.96 34.58
N LEU A 2 -12.00 43.39 33.35
CA LEU A 2 -13.10 44.00 32.60
C LEU A 2 -13.95 42.88 32.02
N ASN A 3 -15.26 42.98 32.18
CA ASN A 3 -16.17 41.88 31.84
C ASN A 3 -16.36 41.71 30.32
N LEU A 4 -16.42 42.80 29.55
CA LEU A 4 -16.43 42.83 28.07
C LEU A 4 -17.57 42.05 27.37
N ASP A 5 -18.51 41.46 28.12
CA ASP A 5 -19.66 40.70 27.63
C ASP A 5 -20.92 41.55 27.34
N ASN A 6 -20.88 42.87 27.59
CA ASN A 6 -22.03 43.79 27.44
C ASN A 6 -23.27 43.33 28.21
N VAL A 7 -23.08 42.99 29.49
CA VAL A 7 -24.13 42.46 30.36
C VAL A 7 -24.91 43.59 31.04
N SER A 8 -26.12 43.85 30.56
CA SER A 8 -26.98 44.92 31.11
C SER A 8 -27.33 44.72 32.60
N ALA A 9 -27.40 43.48 33.08
CA ALA A 9 -27.73 43.14 34.47
C ALA A 9 -26.71 43.66 35.50
N ILE A 10 -25.45 43.86 35.10
CA ILE A 10 -24.38 44.43 35.94
C ILE A 10 -24.14 45.93 35.64
N GLY A 11 -24.94 46.51 34.74
CA GLY A 11 -24.87 47.92 34.35
C GLY A 11 -23.89 48.24 33.21
N GLU A 12 -23.51 47.24 32.40
CA GLU A 12 -22.80 47.48 31.13
C GLU A 12 -23.76 47.96 30.04
N ASN A 13 -23.23 48.73 29.10
CA ASN A 13 -23.88 49.12 27.85
C ASN A 13 -22.80 49.42 26.80
N ASP A 14 -23.22 49.83 25.60
CA ASP A 14 -22.32 50.11 24.47
C ASP A 14 -21.23 51.16 24.74
N THR A 15 -21.35 51.95 25.82
CA THR A 15 -20.39 53.00 26.21
C THR A 15 -19.72 52.78 27.56
N VAL A 16 -20.19 51.81 28.36
CA VAL A 16 -19.71 51.56 29.73
C VAL A 16 -19.44 50.09 29.92
N ILE A 17 -18.19 49.77 30.26
CA ILE A 17 -17.71 48.42 30.55
C ILE A 17 -17.38 48.34 32.04
N LYS A 18 -17.89 47.31 32.72
CA LYS A 18 -17.76 47.18 34.17
C LYS A 18 -16.51 46.42 34.57
N ASP A 19 -15.84 46.89 35.62
CA ASP A 19 -14.75 46.15 36.26
C ASP A 19 -15.32 45.23 37.33
N ALA A 20 -15.24 43.92 37.07
CA ALA A 20 -15.67 42.88 38.00
C ALA A 20 -14.66 42.63 39.14
N SER A 21 -13.54 43.38 39.20
CA SER A 21 -12.58 43.30 40.30
C SER A 21 -13.05 44.04 41.56
N ARG A 22 -12.32 43.83 42.66
CA ARG A 22 -12.55 44.56 43.93
C ARG A 22 -12.33 46.07 43.86
N TYR A 23 -11.77 46.59 42.76
CA TYR A 23 -11.38 47.99 42.63
C TYR A 23 -12.42 48.84 41.89
N SER A 24 -13.38 48.22 41.20
CA SER A 24 -14.46 48.91 40.46
C SER A 24 -13.94 50.03 39.55
N ASN A 25 -12.82 49.78 38.86
CA ASN A 25 -12.26 50.69 37.87
C ASN A 25 -13.00 50.54 36.53
N ASP A 26 -14.26 50.94 36.51
CA ASP A 26 -15.11 50.87 35.32
C ASP A 26 -14.49 51.67 34.16
N ALA A 27 -14.65 51.14 32.95
CA ALA A 27 -14.12 51.72 31.73
C ALA A 27 -15.23 52.35 30.89
N ASP A 28 -14.90 53.40 30.16
CA ASP A 28 -15.80 54.11 29.27
C ASP A 28 -15.17 54.36 27.89
N CYS A 29 -15.99 54.80 26.94
CA CYS A 29 -15.51 55.21 25.63
C CYS A 29 -16.39 56.32 25.03
N THR A 30 -15.77 57.23 24.28
CA THR A 30 -16.48 58.29 23.53
C THR A 30 -16.66 57.92 22.05
N ASN A 31 -15.67 57.27 21.44
CA ASN A 31 -15.76 56.64 20.13
C ASN A 31 -15.58 55.12 20.30
N CYS A 32 -16.66 54.44 20.67
CA CYS A 32 -16.62 53.08 21.18
C CYS A 32 -16.33 52.04 20.09
N PRO A 33 -15.51 51.01 20.40
CA PRO A 33 -15.41 49.82 19.57
C PRO A 33 -16.75 49.06 19.52
N VAL A 34 -16.95 48.28 18.47
CA VAL A 34 -18.23 47.56 18.25
C VAL A 34 -18.23 46.26 19.05
N TRP A 35 -19.25 46.05 19.88
CA TRP A 35 -19.43 44.79 20.60
C TRP A 35 -19.88 43.65 19.66
N ASN A 36 -19.32 42.46 19.87
CA ASN A 36 -19.62 41.25 19.11
C ASN A 36 -19.91 40.08 20.06
N ALA A 37 -21.00 39.35 19.82
CA ALA A 37 -21.43 38.19 20.62
C ALA A 37 -20.59 36.92 20.38
N SER A 38 -19.62 36.95 19.46
CA SER A 38 -18.76 35.81 19.10
C SER A 38 -17.29 36.07 19.44
N GLY A 39 -17.04 36.48 20.69
CA GLY A 39 -15.71 36.57 21.30
C GLY A 39 -15.08 35.20 21.57
N LYS A 40 -13.89 35.20 22.17
CA LYS A 40 -13.21 33.96 22.52
C LYS A 40 -13.99 33.20 23.60
N HIS A 41 -14.54 33.94 24.57
CA HIS A 41 -15.34 33.39 25.66
C HIS A 41 -16.62 34.18 25.89
N GLY A 42 -17.52 34.22 24.90
CA GLY A 42 -18.76 34.98 24.99
C GLY A 42 -18.70 36.23 24.12
N GLY A 43 -18.79 37.42 24.71
CA GLY A 43 -18.69 38.69 24.01
C GLY A 43 -17.26 39.14 23.76
N SER A 44 -17.04 40.07 22.83
CA SER A 44 -15.76 40.77 22.66
C SER A 44 -15.98 42.14 22.04
N TYR A 45 -15.00 43.04 22.17
CA TYR A 45 -15.06 44.36 21.51
C TYR A 45 -14.11 44.39 20.32
N THR A 46 -14.61 44.90 19.19
CA THR A 46 -13.91 44.98 17.91
C THR A 46 -13.44 46.41 17.65
N PHE A 47 -12.13 46.57 17.60
CA PHE A 47 -11.43 47.84 17.48
C PHE A 47 -11.00 48.10 16.03
N ASN A 48 -11.11 49.35 15.61
CA ASN A 48 -10.55 49.88 14.37
C ASN A 48 -9.52 50.98 14.68
N THR A 49 -8.99 51.63 13.63
CA THR A 49 -7.93 52.64 13.77
C THR A 49 -8.31 53.94 14.48
N THR A 50 -9.56 54.11 14.88
CA THR A 50 -10.10 55.34 15.50
C THR A 50 -10.82 55.10 16.82
N THR A 51 -11.00 53.84 17.24
CA THR A 51 -11.78 53.46 18.43
C THR A 51 -10.86 52.93 19.54
N TRP A 52 -11.18 53.25 20.79
CA TRP A 52 -10.47 52.73 21.97
C TRP A 52 -11.39 52.75 23.20
N ILE A 53 -10.99 52.02 24.24
CA ILE A 53 -11.66 52.05 25.55
C ILE A 53 -10.71 52.71 26.56
N ASN A 54 -11.25 53.63 27.36
CA ASN A 54 -10.57 54.30 28.45
C ASN A 54 -10.93 53.62 29.77
N ALA A 55 -9.98 52.92 30.38
CA ALA A 55 -10.15 52.26 31.67
C ALA A 55 -9.74 53.16 32.86
N GLY A 56 -9.73 54.48 32.67
CA GLY A 56 -9.69 55.49 33.73
C GLY A 56 -8.31 55.84 34.31
N ASN A 57 -8.34 56.84 35.21
CA ASN A 57 -7.17 57.49 35.85
C ASN A 57 -6.78 56.95 37.23
N ASN A 58 -7.62 56.11 37.85
CA ASN A 58 -7.39 55.55 39.18
C ASN A 58 -6.70 54.19 39.13
N THR A 59 -6.13 53.83 37.97
CA THR A 59 -5.35 52.60 37.83
C THR A 59 -4.08 52.73 38.68
N PRO A 60 -3.72 51.71 39.50
CA PRO A 60 -2.53 51.78 40.33
C PRO A 60 -1.32 52.09 39.46
N ASP A 61 -0.39 52.93 39.92
CA ASP A 61 0.87 53.14 39.22
C ASP A 61 1.67 51.82 39.17
N LEU A 62 1.59 51.13 38.03
CA LEU A 62 2.23 49.84 37.80
C LEU A 62 3.69 50.00 37.35
N TYR A 63 4.17 51.23 37.15
CA TYR A 63 5.48 51.51 36.54
C TYR A 63 6.67 51.03 37.39
N MET A 64 6.46 50.76 38.68
CA MET A 64 7.50 50.31 39.63
C MET A 64 7.14 49.08 40.46
N ARG A 65 6.03 48.41 40.16
CA ARG A 65 5.55 47.27 40.95
C ARG A 65 5.50 46.02 40.09
N ASP A 66 5.57 44.85 40.71
CA ASP A 66 5.30 43.62 39.98
C ASP A 66 3.86 43.65 39.45
N PHE A 67 3.67 43.31 38.18
CA PHE A 67 2.34 43.22 37.60
C PHE A 67 2.27 42.23 36.46
N THR A 68 1.06 41.78 36.16
CA THR A 68 0.77 40.90 35.02
C THR A 68 -0.48 41.38 34.32
N MET A 69 -0.45 41.36 33.00
CA MET A 69 -1.62 41.61 32.15
C MET A 69 -1.91 40.37 31.34
N SER A 70 -3.19 40.03 31.21
CA SER A 70 -3.65 38.91 30.40
C SER A 70 -4.82 39.36 29.55
N VAL A 71 -4.81 38.94 28.29
CA VAL A 71 -5.81 39.35 27.30
C VAL A 71 -5.91 38.30 26.20
N TRP A 72 -7.12 38.10 25.69
CA TRP A 72 -7.34 37.38 24.43
C TRP A 72 -7.43 38.38 23.28
N VAL A 73 -6.73 38.11 22.19
CA VAL A 73 -6.64 39.02 21.04
C VAL A 73 -6.84 38.29 19.73
N TYR A 74 -7.53 38.94 18.79
CA TYR A 74 -7.74 38.48 17.43
C TYR A 74 -7.37 39.62 16.47
N GLU A 75 -6.24 39.52 15.80
CA GLU A 75 -5.75 40.57 14.91
C GLU A 75 -6.19 40.33 13.46
N TYR A 76 -6.85 41.33 12.85
CA TYR A 76 -7.27 41.25 11.44
C TYR A 76 -6.12 41.58 10.49
N THR A 77 -5.39 42.64 10.79
CA THR A 77 -4.30 43.15 9.94
C THR A 77 -3.11 43.56 10.80
N PRO A 78 -1.92 42.97 10.61
CA PRO A 78 -0.75 43.25 11.41
C PRO A 78 -0.29 44.66 11.10
N ARG A 79 0.03 45.40 12.15
CA ARG A 79 0.52 46.77 12.04
C ARG A 79 1.69 46.97 12.97
N TYR A 80 2.70 47.69 12.48
CA TYR A 80 3.85 48.08 13.28
C TYR A 80 3.40 48.78 14.57
N ARG A 81 3.77 48.19 15.72
CA ARG A 81 3.46 48.65 17.08
C ARG A 81 1.97 48.96 17.36
N ALA A 82 1.07 48.08 16.95
CA ALA A 82 -0.35 48.16 17.33
C ALA A 82 -0.54 47.81 18.82
N THR A 83 -1.01 48.76 19.63
CA THR A 83 -1.14 48.56 21.08
C THR A 83 -2.46 47.92 21.46
N ILE A 84 -2.37 46.75 22.07
CA ILE A 84 -3.50 45.97 22.58
C ILE A 84 -3.98 46.57 23.90
N VAL A 85 -3.05 46.80 24.84
CA VAL A 85 -3.31 47.50 26.10
C VAL A 85 -2.08 48.33 26.44
N GLY A 86 -2.27 49.60 26.77
CA GLY A 86 -1.16 50.51 27.07
C GLY A 86 -1.50 51.58 28.09
N GLN A 87 -0.47 52.00 28.81
CA GLN A 87 -0.53 53.11 29.75
C GLN A 87 0.69 53.99 29.49
N LYS A 88 0.59 54.86 28.49
CA LYS A 88 1.66 55.78 28.07
C LYS A 88 1.25 57.25 28.20
N GLN A 89 2.24 58.11 28.32
CA GLN A 89 2.04 59.57 28.28
C GLN A 89 1.53 60.02 26.91
N ASP A 90 0.62 61.00 26.90
CA ASP A 90 0.10 61.65 25.71
C ASP A 90 1.15 62.57 25.05
N SER A 91 2.06 61.97 24.27
CA SER A 91 2.87 62.70 23.30
C SER A 91 3.06 61.80 22.09
N GLY A 92 2.77 62.27 20.88
CA GLY A 92 2.74 61.45 19.66
C GLY A 92 4.07 60.83 19.19
N SER A 93 5.01 60.51 20.09
CA SER A 93 6.29 59.85 19.82
C SER A 93 6.29 58.37 20.23
N SER A 94 7.13 57.57 19.56
CA SER A 94 7.20 56.11 19.73
C SER A 94 8.08 55.65 20.91
N LEU A 95 8.68 56.58 21.66
CA LEU A 95 9.53 56.35 22.85
C LEU A 95 8.89 56.96 24.12
N THR A 96 7.57 57.11 24.14
CA THR A 96 6.81 57.68 25.24
C THR A 96 6.98 56.94 26.57
N LEU A 97 7.06 57.70 27.65
CA LEU A 97 7.04 57.23 29.04
C LEU A 97 5.83 56.32 29.27
N GLY A 98 6.07 55.08 29.74
CA GLY A 98 5.01 54.14 30.11
C GLY A 98 5.26 52.71 29.61
N TRP A 99 4.20 51.90 29.60
CA TRP A 99 4.24 50.51 29.14
C TRP A 99 3.16 50.21 28.12
N SER A 100 3.37 49.20 27.28
CA SER A 100 2.37 48.74 26.31
C SER A 100 2.58 47.28 25.93
N LEU A 101 1.50 46.50 25.95
CA LEU A 101 1.43 45.21 25.26
C LEU A 101 0.99 45.46 23.81
N VAL A 102 1.80 45.05 22.86
CA VAL A 102 1.61 45.38 21.44
C VAL A 102 1.69 44.12 20.56
N SER A 103 1.04 44.20 19.41
CA SER A 103 1.40 43.42 18.23
C SER A 103 2.38 44.25 17.38
N ASP A 104 3.48 43.65 16.94
CA ASP A 104 4.57 44.30 16.23
C ASP A 104 4.99 43.39 15.06
N ASP A 105 4.63 43.76 13.83
CA ASP A 105 4.97 43.06 12.58
C ASP A 105 4.96 41.52 12.68
N GLY A 106 3.84 40.97 13.18
CA GLY A 106 3.61 39.54 13.26
C GLY A 106 4.05 38.88 14.57
N PHE A 107 4.56 39.58 15.57
CA PHE A 107 4.81 39.00 16.90
C PHE A 107 4.21 39.86 18.02
N PHE A 108 3.96 39.25 19.19
CA PHE A 108 3.55 40.00 20.37
C PHE A 108 4.75 40.42 21.21
N ALA A 109 4.67 41.62 21.78
CA ALA A 109 5.72 42.17 22.62
C ALA A 109 5.19 43.02 23.76
N LEU A 110 5.89 42.97 24.90
CA LEU A 110 5.67 43.85 26.04
C LEU A 110 6.79 44.89 26.07
N TYR A 111 6.42 46.16 25.97
CA TYR A 111 7.34 47.29 25.96
C TYR A 111 7.25 48.12 27.24
N PHE A 112 8.40 48.55 27.75
CA PHE A 112 8.56 49.56 28.79
C PHE A 112 9.49 50.65 28.30
N ALA A 113 9.10 51.90 28.44
CA ALA A 113 9.92 53.03 28.02
C ALA A 113 9.88 54.18 29.04
N ASN A 114 10.96 54.96 29.09
CA ASN A 114 11.09 56.11 29.99
C ASN A 114 11.39 57.45 29.26
N GLY A 115 10.99 57.57 28.00
CA GLY A 115 11.30 58.76 27.18
C GLY A 115 12.68 58.73 26.52
N THR A 116 13.64 57.93 27.02
CA THR A 116 15.02 57.87 26.51
C THR A 116 15.53 56.46 26.22
N ASN A 117 15.14 55.48 27.05
CA ASN A 117 15.48 54.06 26.94
C ASN A 117 14.20 53.21 26.88
N TYR A 118 14.32 51.98 26.39
CA TYR A 118 13.25 50.98 26.45
C TYR A 118 13.78 49.59 26.85
N SER A 119 12.91 48.81 27.48
CA SER A 119 13.06 47.35 27.64
C SER A 119 11.89 46.67 26.92
N ARG A 120 12.15 45.49 26.37
CA ARG A 120 11.14 44.69 25.67
C ARG A 120 11.31 43.21 25.92
N ALA A 121 10.20 42.49 25.99
CA ALA A 121 10.16 41.06 25.79
C ALA A 121 9.29 40.75 24.56
N ASN A 122 9.74 39.84 23.71
CA ASN A 122 8.98 39.37 22.56
C ASN A 122 8.91 37.85 22.52
N HIS A 123 7.81 37.34 21.97
CA HIS A 123 7.59 35.90 21.91
C HIS A 123 8.41 35.21 20.81
N GLY A 124 8.87 35.95 19.79
CA GLY A 124 9.68 35.43 18.68
C GLY A 124 8.90 34.61 17.65
N LEU A 125 7.74 34.06 18.01
CA LEU A 125 6.80 33.43 17.09
C LEU A 125 6.14 34.48 16.19
N ILE A 126 6.18 34.24 14.87
CA ILE A 126 5.33 34.94 13.91
C ILE A 126 3.93 34.33 14.02
N HIS A 127 2.96 35.10 14.50
CA HIS A 127 1.57 34.69 14.65
C HIS A 127 0.81 34.88 13.33
N SER A 128 -0.25 34.09 13.14
CA SER A 128 -1.12 34.18 11.97
C SER A 128 -2.29 35.11 12.25
N ASN A 129 -2.58 36.00 11.31
CA ASN A 129 -3.77 36.84 11.38
C ASN A 129 -5.04 35.98 11.48
N ASN A 130 -6.12 36.59 11.93
CA ASN A 130 -7.44 35.96 12.02
C ASN A 130 -7.47 34.73 12.95
N THR A 131 -6.65 34.75 14.01
CA THR A 131 -6.58 33.69 15.03
C THR A 131 -6.61 34.30 16.43
N TRP A 132 -7.30 33.65 17.37
CA TRP A 132 -7.31 34.06 18.77
C TRP A 132 -6.01 33.63 19.46
N TYR A 133 -5.35 34.58 20.12
CA TYR A 133 -4.18 34.35 20.96
C TYR A 133 -4.44 34.83 22.37
N HIS A 134 -4.03 34.03 23.35
CA HIS A 134 -3.95 34.47 24.75
C HIS A 134 -2.57 35.06 24.98
N VAL A 135 -2.50 36.36 25.22
CA VAL A 135 -1.22 37.07 25.39
C VAL A 135 -1.13 37.57 26.82
N VAL A 136 -0.04 37.18 27.48
CA VAL A 136 0.20 37.54 28.88
C VAL A 136 1.55 38.24 29.02
N GLY A 137 1.53 39.50 29.45
CA GLY A 137 2.72 40.28 29.77
C GLY A 137 2.98 40.29 31.26
N VAL A 138 4.15 39.85 31.70
CA VAL A 138 4.58 39.80 33.10
C VAL A 138 5.74 40.77 33.30
N TRP A 139 5.65 41.63 34.32
CA TRP A 139 6.74 42.50 34.77
C TRP A 139 7.13 42.15 36.20
N ASN A 140 8.41 41.81 36.37
CA ASN A 140 9.01 41.65 37.68
C ASN A 140 9.86 42.88 37.97
N ALA A 141 9.40 43.74 38.87
CA ALA A 141 10.06 44.97 39.28
C ALA A 141 11.32 44.71 40.12
N THR A 142 11.39 43.59 40.84
CA THR A 142 12.58 43.19 41.63
C THR A 142 13.77 42.92 40.70
N ASN A 143 13.54 42.12 39.66
CA ASN A 143 14.57 41.74 38.69
C ASN A 143 14.62 42.70 37.48
N ARG A 144 13.64 43.62 37.38
CA ARG A 144 13.44 44.55 36.26
C ARG A 144 13.34 43.84 34.90
N THR A 145 12.74 42.66 34.87
CA THR A 145 12.65 41.82 33.67
C THR A 145 11.22 41.76 33.14
N PRO A 146 10.96 42.15 31.88
CA PRO A 146 9.72 41.82 31.21
C PRO A 146 9.76 40.35 30.75
N THR A 147 8.62 39.67 30.79
CA THR A 147 8.41 38.34 30.20
C THR A 147 7.07 38.37 29.48
N ILE A 148 6.98 37.67 28.35
CA ILE A 148 5.72 37.51 27.61
C ILE A 148 5.41 36.04 27.46
N TYR A 149 4.13 35.68 27.53
CA TYR A 149 3.61 34.36 27.21
C TYR A 149 2.55 34.48 26.12
N VAL A 150 2.54 33.54 25.18
CA VAL A 150 1.49 33.41 24.16
C VAL A 150 0.95 31.99 24.22
N ASN A 151 -0.36 31.85 24.43
CA ASN A 151 -1.06 30.56 24.62
C ASN A 151 -0.40 29.68 25.69
N GLY A 152 -0.05 30.28 26.84
CA GLY A 152 0.64 29.60 27.94
C GLY A 152 2.16 29.41 27.78
N VAL A 153 2.71 29.59 26.57
CA VAL A 153 4.13 29.35 26.28
C VAL A 153 4.97 30.61 26.48
N ARG A 154 6.13 30.51 27.15
CA ARG A 154 7.03 31.63 27.44
C ARG A 154 7.83 32.06 26.21
N GLY A 155 7.88 33.37 25.96
CA GLY A 155 8.71 33.99 24.92
C GLY A 155 10.21 33.95 25.22
N VAL A 156 11.02 33.92 24.16
CA VAL A 156 12.47 33.66 24.22
C VAL A 156 13.34 34.93 24.15
N GLY A 157 12.81 36.06 23.67
CA GLY A 157 13.59 37.29 23.50
C GLY A 157 13.36 38.29 24.64
N THR A 158 14.44 38.75 25.27
CA THR A 158 14.39 39.82 26.29
C THR A 158 15.53 40.79 26.06
N VAL A 159 15.22 42.09 25.96
CA VAL A 159 16.23 43.16 26.02
C VAL A 159 16.31 43.64 27.47
N ALA A 160 17.47 43.41 28.09
CA ALA A 160 17.74 43.74 29.49
C ALA A 160 17.51 45.23 29.82
N PRO A 161 17.05 45.55 31.05
CA PRO A 161 16.70 46.91 31.44
C PRO A 161 17.92 47.86 31.51
N GLN A 162 17.73 49.09 31.02
CA GLN A 162 18.52 50.26 31.43
C GLN A 162 17.91 50.85 32.71
N ASN A 163 18.65 51.67 33.48
CA ASN A 163 18.13 52.30 34.70
C ASN A 163 16.90 53.18 34.39
N PHE A 164 15.72 52.78 34.87
CA PHE A 164 14.50 53.57 34.76
C PHE A 164 14.35 54.47 35.99
N THR A 165 14.40 55.79 35.79
CA THR A 165 14.02 56.79 36.79
C THR A 165 12.51 57.06 36.71
N TYR A 166 11.86 57.03 37.87
CA TYR A 166 10.44 57.30 38.04
C TYR A 166 10.07 58.73 37.64
N VAL A 167 9.00 58.90 36.86
CA VAL A 167 8.42 60.21 36.55
C VAL A 167 6.91 60.14 36.80
N ASN A 168 6.43 60.95 37.75
CA ASN A 168 5.02 61.01 38.16
C ASN A 168 4.24 61.91 37.19
N ILE A 169 3.48 61.30 36.28
CA ILE A 169 2.59 61.97 35.31
C ILE A 169 1.27 61.18 35.28
N PRO A 170 0.09 61.80 35.14
CA PRO A 170 -1.17 61.06 35.04
C PRO A 170 -1.18 60.14 33.81
N TYR A 171 -1.24 58.81 34.04
CA TYR A 171 -1.25 57.79 33.00
C TYR A 171 -2.66 57.20 32.82
N TYR A 172 -3.21 57.32 31.62
CA TYR A 172 -4.54 56.79 31.28
C TYR A 172 -4.41 55.40 30.68
N LEU A 173 -5.12 54.41 31.23
CA LEU A 173 -5.10 53.04 30.69
C LEU A 173 -6.00 52.95 29.45
N GLY A 174 -5.39 52.68 28.31
CA GLY A 174 -6.07 52.45 27.03
C GLY A 174 -6.12 50.97 26.68
N ILE A 175 -7.28 50.53 26.18
CA ILE A 175 -7.45 49.23 25.52
C ILE A 175 -7.71 49.50 24.04
N GLY A 176 -6.96 48.81 23.18
CA GLY A 176 -6.88 49.08 21.75
C GLY A 176 -6.13 50.36 21.39
N SER A 177 -5.48 51.03 22.35
CA SER A 177 -4.66 52.23 22.16
C SER A 177 -3.52 52.29 23.18
N SER A 178 -2.48 53.07 22.87
CA SER A 178 -1.33 53.27 23.76
C SER A 178 -1.62 54.07 25.04
N ASN A 179 -2.75 54.78 25.08
CA ASN A 179 -3.27 55.46 26.27
C ASN A 179 -4.81 55.60 26.17
N GLY A 180 -5.46 55.99 27.27
CA GLY A 180 -6.92 56.12 27.36
C GLY A 180 -7.52 57.44 26.85
N ASN A 181 -6.72 58.45 26.47
CA ASN A 181 -7.21 59.78 26.08
C ASN A 181 -7.41 59.97 24.57
N ASN A 182 -6.62 59.29 23.74
CA ASN A 182 -6.66 59.47 22.29
C ASN A 182 -6.27 58.19 21.52
N ALA A 183 -6.63 58.16 20.24
CA ALA A 183 -6.30 57.07 19.31
C ALA A 183 -4.84 57.16 18.83
N VAL A 184 -3.90 56.56 19.58
CA VAL A 184 -2.47 56.54 19.24
C VAL A 184 -1.96 55.10 19.25
N SER A 185 -1.29 54.68 18.17
CA SER A 185 -0.83 53.29 18.00
C SER A 185 -1.97 52.28 18.17
N THR A 186 -3.12 52.55 17.56
CA THR A 186 -4.37 51.79 17.73
C THR A 186 -4.29 50.37 17.21
N PHE A 187 -4.95 49.44 17.91
CA PHE A 187 -5.15 48.06 17.47
C PHE A 187 -6.30 47.92 16.46
N ASN A 188 -6.16 46.99 15.51
CA ASN A 188 -7.22 46.66 14.55
C ASN A 188 -7.56 45.17 14.64
N GLY A 189 -8.62 44.85 15.39
CA GLY A 189 -8.93 43.48 15.78
C GLY A 189 -9.90 43.41 16.95
N SER A 190 -10.21 42.20 17.40
CA SER A 190 -11.06 41.96 18.56
C SER A 190 -10.21 41.72 19.81
N ILE A 191 -10.63 42.27 20.95
CA ILE A 191 -10.02 42.07 22.25
C ILE A 191 -11.08 41.55 23.21
N ASP A 192 -10.68 40.57 24.02
CA ASP A 192 -11.54 39.90 24.98
C ASP A 192 -10.79 39.63 26.30
N GLU A 193 -11.53 39.50 27.39
CA GLU A 193 -11.06 38.96 28.68
C GLU A 193 -9.85 39.68 29.34
N VAL A 194 -9.86 41.01 29.32
CA VAL A 194 -8.76 41.84 29.85
C VAL A 194 -8.67 41.76 31.39
N ARG A 195 -7.52 41.25 31.87
CA ARG A 195 -7.17 41.13 33.29
C ARG A 195 -5.83 41.79 33.60
N ILE A 196 -5.76 42.47 34.74
CA ILE A 196 -4.54 43.06 35.27
C ILE A 196 -4.39 42.65 36.74
N TYR A 197 -3.22 42.12 37.08
CA TYR A 197 -2.83 41.66 38.41
C TYR A 197 -1.72 42.55 38.94
N ASN A 198 -1.76 42.88 40.23
CA ASN A 198 -0.74 43.67 40.92
C ASN A 198 0.43 42.81 41.44
N ARG A 199 0.74 41.71 40.73
CA ARG A 199 1.84 40.78 41.01
C ARG A 199 2.33 40.11 39.73
N SER A 200 3.54 39.57 39.75
CA SER A 200 4.04 38.69 38.69
C SER A 200 3.42 37.29 38.84
N LEU A 201 2.75 36.80 37.81
CA LEU A 201 2.28 35.40 37.76
C LEU A 201 3.44 34.46 37.40
N SER A 202 3.43 33.26 37.98
CA SER A 202 4.31 32.16 37.58
C SER A 202 3.84 31.50 36.28
N ALA A 203 4.72 30.72 35.63
CA ALA A 203 4.36 30.00 34.40
C ALA A 203 3.15 29.07 34.59
N ALA A 204 3.06 28.37 35.72
CA ALA A 204 1.93 27.49 36.03
C ALA A 204 0.62 28.27 36.21
N GLU A 205 0.66 29.45 36.84
CA GLU A 205 -0.52 30.30 36.97
C GLU A 205 -0.97 30.88 35.61
N VAL A 206 -0.03 31.17 34.71
CA VAL A 206 -0.33 31.61 33.34
C VAL A 206 -0.97 30.48 32.53
N ASP A 207 -0.48 29.25 32.67
CA ASP A 207 -1.04 28.07 32.01
C ASP A 207 -2.48 27.78 32.47
N ILE A 208 -2.73 27.87 33.79
CA ILE A 208 -4.09 27.76 34.33
C ILE A 208 -4.99 28.87 33.76
N LEU A 209 -4.48 30.10 33.65
CA LEU A 209 -5.23 31.22 33.10
C LEU A 209 -5.54 31.06 31.60
N TYR A 210 -4.71 30.32 30.86
CA TYR A 210 -4.97 29.99 29.45
C TYR A 210 -6.10 28.95 29.29
N HIS A 211 -6.15 27.96 30.19
CA HIS A 211 -7.15 26.90 30.18
C HIS A 211 -8.46 27.24 30.91
N SER A 212 -8.54 28.42 31.54
CA SER A 212 -9.71 28.83 32.34
C SER A 212 -10.33 30.15 31.90
N ASN A 213 -11.64 30.25 32.08
CA ASN A 213 -12.41 31.46 31.92
C ASN A 213 -13.28 31.68 33.16
N LEU A 214 -13.26 32.91 33.70
CA LEU A 214 -14.11 33.34 34.80
C LEU A 214 -14.90 34.56 34.35
N ARG A 215 -16.24 34.44 34.28
CA ARG A 215 -17.13 35.53 33.85
C ARG A 215 -18.23 35.83 34.85
N LYS A 216 -18.69 37.09 34.87
CA LYS A 216 -19.79 37.55 35.72
C LYS A 216 -21.01 37.87 34.86
N HIS A 217 -21.98 36.96 34.81
CA HIS A 217 -23.16 37.10 33.95
C HIS A 217 -24.41 37.66 34.67
N ALA A 218 -24.39 37.78 36.01
CA ALA A 218 -25.39 38.52 36.78
C ALA A 218 -24.78 39.11 38.08
N ASN A 219 -25.54 39.90 38.83
CA ASN A 219 -25.03 40.57 40.04
C ASN A 219 -24.46 39.61 41.09
N ASP A 220 -25.10 38.45 41.26
CA ASP A 220 -24.79 37.44 42.29
C ASP A 220 -24.31 36.09 41.72
N SER A 221 -24.03 35.99 40.41
CA SER A 221 -23.61 34.73 39.77
C SER A 221 -22.29 34.88 39.02
N TRP A 222 -21.43 33.88 39.24
CA TRP A 222 -20.15 33.70 38.56
C TRP A 222 -20.12 32.33 37.90
N GLU A 223 -19.45 32.26 36.75
CA GLU A 223 -19.23 31.00 36.04
C GLU A 223 -17.73 30.82 35.80
N LEU A 224 -17.22 29.67 36.24
CA LEU A 224 -15.85 29.23 36.00
C LEU A 224 -15.88 28.04 35.06
N ILE A 225 -15.22 28.17 33.91
CA ILE A 225 -15.04 27.09 32.94
C ILE A 225 -13.55 26.78 32.89
N VAL A 226 -13.17 25.51 33.09
CA VAL A 226 -11.79 25.04 32.92
C VAL A 226 -11.81 23.93 31.87
N ASN A 227 -11.13 24.15 30.74
CA ASN A 227 -11.02 23.16 29.69
C ASN A 227 -9.62 22.53 29.72
N GLN A 228 -9.53 21.31 30.22
CA GLN A 228 -8.29 20.55 30.29
C GLN A 228 -8.35 19.38 29.31
N THR A 229 -7.31 19.26 28.48
CA THR A 229 -7.12 18.17 27.51
C THR A 229 -5.93 17.30 27.94
N ASN A 230 -5.80 16.09 27.41
CA ASN A 230 -4.74 15.12 27.76
C ASN A 230 -4.76 14.67 29.23
N VAL A 231 -5.95 14.39 29.75
CA VAL A 231 -6.15 13.76 31.06
C VAL A 231 -5.70 12.30 30.98
N SER A 232 -4.72 11.90 31.78
CA SER A 232 -4.26 10.50 31.81
C SER A 232 -5.38 9.53 32.19
N VAL A 233 -5.45 8.40 31.49
CA VAL A 233 -6.39 7.30 31.76
C VAL A 233 -6.18 6.76 33.17
N ASP A 234 -7.28 6.42 33.87
CA ASP A 234 -7.31 5.90 35.24
C ASP A 234 -6.75 6.81 36.34
N ILE A 235 -6.43 8.07 36.01
CA ILE A 235 -6.14 9.10 37.02
C ILE A 235 -7.42 9.86 37.35
N THR A 236 -7.76 9.92 38.64
CA THR A 236 -8.86 10.75 39.15
C THR A 236 -8.35 12.14 39.50
N TYR A 237 -8.88 13.16 38.82
CA TYR A 237 -8.58 14.56 39.05
C TYR A 237 -9.63 15.15 39.98
N ASN A 238 -9.17 15.65 41.12
CA ASN A 238 -10.00 16.21 42.16
C ASN A 238 -10.00 17.74 42.08
N PHE A 239 -11.17 18.32 41.80
CA PHE A 239 -11.34 19.77 41.73
C PHE A 239 -12.19 20.25 42.90
N SER A 240 -11.81 21.41 43.46
CA SER A 240 -12.61 22.11 44.47
C SER A 240 -12.66 23.59 44.13
N VAL A 241 -13.83 24.20 44.33
CA VAL A 241 -14.04 25.63 44.07
C VAL A 241 -14.31 26.30 45.40
N GLY A 242 -13.45 27.25 45.77
CA GLY A 242 -13.56 28.04 46.98
C GLY A 242 -13.84 29.51 46.68
N ALA A 243 -14.74 30.13 47.43
CA ALA A 243 -14.96 31.56 47.41
C ALA A 243 -14.73 32.12 48.82
N SER A 244 -14.13 33.31 48.90
CA SER A 244 -13.92 34.02 50.17
C SER A 244 -14.36 35.47 50.07
N ASP A 245 -14.98 35.98 51.13
CA ASP A 245 -15.40 37.38 51.21
C ASP A 245 -14.31 38.30 51.80
N ARG A 246 -14.61 39.60 51.86
CA ARG A 246 -13.69 40.63 52.40
C ARG A 246 -13.43 40.53 53.90
N ALA A 247 -14.24 39.74 54.62
CA ALA A 247 -14.08 39.44 56.04
C ALA A 247 -13.35 38.11 56.28
N ASN A 248 -12.77 37.50 55.24
CA ASN A 248 -12.13 36.17 55.25
C ASN A 248 -13.09 35.01 55.57
N ASN A 249 -14.41 35.19 55.39
CA ASN A 249 -15.32 34.04 55.41
C ASN A 249 -15.13 33.27 54.11
N ALA A 250 -14.64 32.03 54.20
CA ALA A 250 -14.37 31.17 53.04
C ALA A 250 -15.31 29.96 53.05
N GLY A 251 -15.88 29.64 51.90
CA GLY A 251 -16.67 28.44 51.66
C GLY A 251 -16.12 27.70 50.44
N THR A 252 -15.94 26.38 50.58
CA THR A 252 -15.51 25.50 49.48
C THR A 252 -16.65 24.56 49.14
N ILE A 253 -17.02 24.51 47.86
CA ILE A 253 -17.94 23.50 47.34
C ILE A 253 -17.15 22.20 47.14
N GLY A 254 -17.76 21.07 47.50
CA GLY A 254 -17.12 19.75 47.66
C GLY A 254 -16.24 19.29 46.49
N THR A 255 -15.43 18.27 46.75
CA THR A 255 -14.49 17.72 45.77
C THR A 255 -15.24 16.99 44.66
N TYR A 256 -15.06 17.43 43.41
CA TYR A 256 -15.52 16.73 42.22
C TYR A 256 -14.39 15.89 41.66
N ALA A 257 -14.62 14.59 41.51
CA ALA A 257 -13.70 13.64 40.92
C ALA A 257 -14.06 13.40 39.45
N VAL A 258 -13.10 13.64 38.55
CA VAL A 258 -13.21 13.27 37.14
C VAL A 258 -12.11 12.25 36.85
N THR A 259 -12.49 11.03 36.46
CA THR A 259 -11.53 9.98 36.06
C THR A 259 -11.38 9.98 34.55
N GLY A 260 -10.15 9.95 34.05
CA GLY A 260 -9.91 9.75 32.62
C GLY A 260 -10.34 8.35 32.18
N SER A 261 -11.21 8.26 31.17
CA SER A 261 -11.65 7.00 30.54
C SER A 261 -11.05 6.89 29.14
N SER A 262 -10.79 5.66 28.70
CA SER A 262 -10.37 5.33 27.33
C SER A 262 -11.30 4.30 26.74
N GLY A 263 -11.59 4.40 25.44
CA GLY A 263 -12.41 3.41 24.76
C GLY A 263 -11.73 2.05 24.60
N PRO A 264 -12.48 1.01 24.17
CA PRO A 264 -12.00 -0.35 24.05
C PRO A 264 -10.94 -0.48 22.96
N ILE A 265 -9.91 -1.30 23.22
CA ILE A 265 -8.80 -1.58 22.31
C ILE A 265 -8.95 -3.00 21.76
N ILE A 266 -8.85 -3.15 20.44
CA ILE A 266 -8.91 -4.46 19.77
C ILE A 266 -7.46 -4.92 19.51
N GLN A 267 -7.04 -6.01 20.14
CA GLN A 267 -5.65 -6.49 20.05
C GLN A 267 -5.41 -7.37 18.81
N THR A 268 -6.27 -8.36 18.61
CA THR A 268 -6.13 -9.34 17.51
C THR A 268 -7.50 -9.73 16.97
N ALA A 269 -7.53 -10.04 15.67
CA ALA A 269 -8.75 -10.33 14.92
C ALA A 269 -8.48 -11.40 13.85
N ASN A 270 -8.63 -12.68 14.23
CA ASN A 270 -8.25 -13.82 13.40
C ASN A 270 -9.49 -14.50 12.80
N ASN A 271 -9.41 -14.87 11.53
CA ASN A 271 -10.44 -15.67 10.85
C ASN A 271 -10.11 -17.16 10.89
N THR A 272 -11.13 -17.99 10.95
CA THR A 272 -11.04 -19.44 10.75
C THR A 272 -12.09 -19.85 9.72
N PRO A 273 -11.74 -20.61 8.67
CA PRO A 273 -10.40 -21.14 8.35
C PRO A 273 -9.39 -20.05 7.93
N THR A 274 -8.10 -20.30 8.15
CA THR A 274 -6.98 -19.41 7.80
C THR A 274 -6.36 -19.66 6.42
N PRO A 275 -6.23 -20.92 5.93
CA PRO A 275 -5.65 -21.16 4.61
C PRO A 275 -6.61 -20.71 3.50
N TRP A 276 -6.06 -20.21 2.40
CA TRP A 276 -6.84 -19.76 1.24
C TRP A 276 -7.67 -20.89 0.63
N ASP A 277 -7.13 -22.12 0.63
CA ASP A 277 -7.77 -23.36 0.15
C ASP A 277 -9.12 -23.74 0.79
N TYR A 278 -9.51 -23.06 1.88
CA TYR A 278 -10.78 -23.29 2.58
C TYR A 278 -11.63 -22.01 2.67
N LEU A 279 -11.16 -20.89 2.13
CA LEU A 279 -11.85 -19.62 2.10
C LEU A 279 -12.72 -19.52 0.84
N ASP A 280 -13.77 -20.35 0.84
CA ASP A 280 -14.68 -20.48 -0.30
C ASP A 280 -16.01 -19.77 -0.11
N PRO A 281 -16.70 -19.41 -1.21
CA PRO A 281 -18.12 -19.07 -1.16
C PRO A 281 -18.94 -20.19 -0.50
N ASP A 282 -19.95 -19.80 0.26
CA ASP A 282 -20.85 -20.67 1.05
C ASP A 282 -20.19 -21.41 2.24
N THR A 283 -18.92 -21.14 2.53
CA THR A 283 -18.23 -21.65 3.73
C THR A 283 -18.44 -20.73 4.93
N ASN A 284 -18.61 -21.30 6.12
CA ASN A 284 -18.80 -20.53 7.35
C ASN A 284 -17.47 -19.99 7.87
N ILE A 285 -17.29 -18.66 7.81
CA ILE A 285 -16.08 -17.98 8.28
C ILE A 285 -16.36 -17.44 9.68
N THR A 286 -15.58 -17.91 10.66
CA THR A 286 -15.66 -17.45 12.05
C THR A 286 -14.53 -16.47 12.34
N ILE A 287 -14.87 -15.30 12.87
CA ILE A 287 -13.93 -14.27 13.33
C ILE A 287 -13.84 -14.34 14.84
N THR A 288 -12.62 -14.45 15.34
CA THR A 288 -12.27 -14.44 16.76
C THR A 288 -11.48 -13.17 17.06
N ALA A 289 -11.89 -12.43 18.09
CA ALA A 289 -11.31 -11.14 18.43
C ALA A 289 -11.07 -11.00 19.93
N THR A 290 -9.89 -10.54 20.32
CA THR A 290 -9.59 -10.16 21.70
C THR A 290 -9.78 -8.66 21.87
N VAL A 291 -10.74 -8.28 22.72
CA VAL A 291 -11.03 -6.87 23.02
C VAL A 291 -10.67 -6.61 24.47
N THR A 292 -9.86 -5.58 24.70
CA THR A 292 -9.41 -5.14 26.02
C THR A 292 -9.94 -3.77 26.35
N ASP A 293 -10.34 -3.57 27.59
CA ASP A 293 -10.78 -2.29 28.12
C ASP A 293 -10.24 -2.18 29.55
N PRO A 294 -9.54 -1.09 29.91
CA PRO A 294 -8.94 -0.94 31.23
C PRO A 294 -9.95 -1.00 32.38
N GLN A 295 -11.19 -0.57 32.14
CA GLN A 295 -12.28 -0.57 33.11
C GLN A 295 -13.16 -1.84 33.01
N GLY A 296 -13.05 -2.58 31.90
CA GLY A 296 -13.75 -3.86 31.69
C GLY A 296 -15.25 -3.69 31.45
N ASP A 297 -15.69 -2.53 30.99
CA ASP A 297 -17.10 -2.14 30.89
C ASP A 297 -17.64 -2.10 29.44
N PHE A 298 -17.32 -3.12 28.66
CA PHE A 298 -17.82 -3.26 27.28
C PHE A 298 -19.36 -3.35 27.23
N SER A 299 -19.99 -2.52 26.39
CA SER A 299 -21.43 -2.53 26.16
C SER A 299 -21.83 -3.39 24.96
N THR A 300 -21.19 -3.16 23.81
CA THR A 300 -21.52 -3.88 22.56
C THR A 300 -20.28 -4.13 21.72
N VAL A 301 -20.17 -5.34 21.17
CA VAL A 301 -19.10 -5.72 20.23
C VAL A 301 -19.75 -6.29 18.96
N LEU A 302 -19.43 -5.67 17.83
CA LEU A 302 -19.99 -5.97 16.52
C LEU A 302 -18.86 -6.34 15.56
N LEU A 303 -19.05 -7.45 14.85
CA LEU A 303 -18.33 -7.75 13.64
C LEU A 303 -19.01 -7.02 12.49
N GLN A 304 -18.29 -6.13 11.82
CA GLN A 304 -18.75 -5.47 10.61
C GLN A 304 -18.02 -6.07 9.41
N TRP A 305 -18.75 -6.55 8.41
CA TRP A 305 -18.14 -7.10 7.19
C TRP A 305 -18.85 -6.60 5.93
N LYS A 306 -18.14 -6.51 4.81
CA LYS A 306 -18.69 -6.09 3.52
C LYS A 306 -17.96 -6.73 2.34
N ASN A 307 -18.64 -6.77 1.20
CA ASN A 307 -18.05 -7.07 -0.09
C ASN A 307 -17.54 -5.76 -0.72
N THR A 308 -16.69 -5.85 -1.75
CA THR A 308 -16.08 -4.69 -2.43
C THR A 308 -17.06 -3.61 -2.90
N THR A 309 -18.34 -3.96 -3.13
CA THR A 309 -19.37 -3.04 -3.62
C THR A 309 -20.54 -2.83 -2.65
N SER A 310 -20.52 -3.41 -1.44
CA SER A 310 -21.65 -3.36 -0.49
C SER A 310 -21.41 -2.46 0.71
N ASP A 311 -22.51 -2.06 1.37
CA ASP A 311 -22.47 -1.47 2.70
C ASP A 311 -22.06 -2.50 3.77
N TRP A 312 -21.71 -2.01 4.96
CA TRP A 312 -21.31 -2.83 6.11
C TRP A 312 -22.49 -3.61 6.69
N ASN A 313 -22.35 -4.93 6.78
CA ASN A 313 -23.24 -5.82 7.51
C ASN A 313 -22.72 -5.98 8.94
N ASN A 314 -23.62 -5.83 9.92
CA ASN A 314 -23.27 -5.93 11.34
C ASN A 314 -23.74 -7.27 11.91
N VAL A 315 -22.85 -7.99 12.57
CA VAL A 315 -23.12 -9.23 13.30
C VAL A 315 -22.69 -9.04 14.75
N THR A 316 -23.60 -9.27 15.69
CA THR A 316 -23.27 -9.21 17.13
C THR A 316 -22.33 -10.35 17.50
N MET A 317 -21.20 -10.04 18.14
CA MET A 317 -20.26 -11.05 18.59
C MET A 317 -20.65 -11.62 19.94
N ALA A 318 -20.53 -12.94 20.09
CA ALA A 318 -20.79 -13.65 21.33
C ALA A 318 -19.53 -13.71 22.20
N ASN A 319 -19.70 -13.46 23.50
CA ASN A 319 -18.63 -13.58 24.46
C ASN A 319 -18.32 -15.06 24.76
N THR A 320 -17.04 -15.44 24.73
CA THR A 320 -16.55 -16.80 25.00
C THR A 320 -15.77 -16.93 26.31
N THR A 321 -15.40 -15.83 26.96
CA THR A 321 -14.62 -15.79 28.21
C THR A 321 -15.33 -14.97 29.30
N PRO A 322 -15.04 -15.12 30.60
CA PRO A 322 -15.62 -14.26 31.63
C PRO A 322 -15.33 -12.77 31.36
N HIS A 323 -16.31 -11.89 31.58
CA HIS A 323 -16.13 -10.45 31.40
C HIS A 323 -15.08 -9.92 32.38
N THR A 324 -13.91 -9.61 31.85
CA THR A 324 -12.77 -9.02 32.56
C THR A 324 -12.09 -7.99 31.65
N THR A 325 -11.00 -7.37 32.07
CA THR A 325 -10.24 -6.37 31.30
C THR A 325 -9.76 -6.86 29.92
N SER A 326 -9.76 -8.17 29.67
CA SER A 326 -9.58 -8.77 28.35
C SER A 326 -10.64 -9.86 28.11
N THR A 327 -11.39 -9.75 27.02
CA THR A 327 -12.49 -10.68 26.71
C THR A 327 -12.43 -11.11 25.23
N VAL A 328 -12.61 -12.41 24.98
CA VAL A 328 -12.59 -12.98 23.62
C VAL A 328 -14.01 -13.08 23.07
N PHE A 329 -14.21 -12.49 21.90
CA PHE A 329 -15.47 -12.44 21.17
C PHE A 329 -15.41 -13.27 19.89
N THR A 330 -16.51 -13.92 19.55
CA THR A 330 -16.62 -14.72 18.32
C THR A 330 -17.91 -14.42 17.55
N ALA A 331 -17.82 -14.36 16.22
CA ALA A 331 -18.98 -14.25 15.33
C ALA A 331 -18.68 -14.95 14.01
N SER A 332 -19.72 -15.43 13.33
CA SER A 332 -19.56 -16.08 12.04
C SER A 332 -20.47 -15.47 10.98
N PHE A 333 -20.02 -15.52 9.72
CA PHE A 333 -20.80 -15.12 8.55
C PHE A 333 -20.52 -16.06 7.38
N ILE A 334 -21.44 -16.10 6.41
CA ILE A 334 -21.35 -16.94 5.22
C ILE A 334 -21.38 -16.02 3.99
N PRO A 335 -20.27 -15.92 3.23
CA PRO A 335 -20.23 -15.16 1.98
C PRO A 335 -20.87 -15.97 0.84
N GLY A 336 -21.90 -15.43 0.18
CA GLY A 336 -22.64 -16.17 -0.87
C GLY A 336 -22.08 -16.04 -2.30
N THR A 337 -21.02 -15.25 -2.51
CA THR A 337 -20.43 -15.01 -3.83
C THR A 337 -18.94 -14.77 -3.74
N GLU A 338 -18.20 -15.10 -4.80
CA GLU A 338 -16.78 -14.80 -4.96
C GLU A 338 -16.51 -13.30 -4.86
N SER A 339 -15.81 -12.89 -3.80
CA SER A 339 -15.43 -11.49 -3.60
C SER A 339 -14.39 -11.34 -2.50
N ASN A 340 -13.65 -10.24 -2.54
CA ASN A 340 -12.82 -9.83 -1.40
C ASN A 340 -13.73 -9.34 -0.28
N ILE A 341 -13.73 -10.06 0.83
CA ILE A 341 -14.49 -9.69 2.03
C ILE A 341 -13.59 -8.83 2.91
N THR A 342 -14.06 -7.64 3.26
CA THR A 342 -13.39 -6.80 4.25
C THR A 342 -14.18 -6.82 5.54
N TYR A 343 -13.52 -7.14 6.66
CA TYR A 343 -14.13 -7.12 7.99
C TYR A 343 -13.36 -6.23 8.96
N ARG A 344 -14.05 -5.76 10.00
CA ARG A 344 -13.51 -5.03 11.14
C ARG A 344 -14.36 -5.28 12.39
N ILE A 345 -13.77 -5.13 13.56
CA ILE A 345 -14.48 -5.20 14.83
C ILE A 345 -14.73 -3.79 15.35
N PHE A 346 -15.96 -3.55 15.76
CA PHE A 346 -16.41 -2.32 16.39
C PHE A 346 -16.84 -2.65 17.82
N ALA A 347 -16.26 -1.97 18.81
CA ALA A 347 -16.59 -2.13 20.21
C ALA A 347 -16.99 -0.77 20.80
N ASN A 348 -17.94 -0.77 21.72
CA ASN A 348 -18.39 0.41 22.46
C ASN A 348 -18.43 0.08 23.95
N ASP A 349 -17.95 1.00 24.78
CA ASP A 349 -18.02 0.91 26.25
C ASP A 349 -19.38 1.37 26.79
N SER A 350 -19.54 1.36 28.11
CA SER A 350 -20.76 1.80 28.80
C SER A 350 -20.98 3.31 28.79
N THR A 351 -19.92 4.08 28.50
CA THR A 351 -19.91 5.55 28.46
C THR A 351 -20.13 6.14 27.06
N GLY A 352 -20.13 5.29 26.03
CA GLY A 352 -20.34 5.64 24.63
C GLY A 352 -19.06 5.90 23.83
N ILE A 353 -17.88 5.59 24.38
CA ILE A 353 -16.60 5.71 23.70
C ILE A 353 -16.36 4.44 22.88
N THR A 354 -16.02 4.65 21.60
CA THR A 354 -15.91 3.56 20.62
C THR A 354 -14.46 3.21 20.29
N GLY A 355 -14.19 1.93 20.13
CA GLY A 355 -12.97 1.38 19.53
C GLY A 355 -13.28 0.67 18.22
N THR A 356 -12.42 0.84 17.21
CA THR A 356 -12.57 0.14 15.92
C THR A 356 -11.23 -0.46 15.51
N SER A 357 -11.23 -1.72 15.09
CA SER A 357 -10.03 -2.39 14.57
C SER A 357 -9.65 -1.86 13.18
N ALA A 358 -8.42 -2.14 12.76
CA ALA A 358 -8.03 -2.01 11.36
C ALA A 358 -8.93 -2.89 10.45
N ASN A 359 -9.06 -2.48 9.19
CA ASN A 359 -9.77 -3.28 8.19
C ASN A 359 -8.89 -4.44 7.74
N THR A 360 -9.39 -5.65 7.85
CA THR A 360 -8.74 -6.86 7.31
C THR A 360 -9.50 -7.35 6.09
N THR A 361 -8.79 -7.58 4.99
CA THR A 361 -9.39 -8.09 3.75
C THR A 361 -8.94 -9.52 3.51
N ILE A 362 -9.91 -10.43 3.35
CA ILE A 362 -9.68 -11.83 3.00
C ILE A 362 -10.24 -12.11 1.59
N PRO A 363 -9.47 -12.80 0.73
CA PRO A 363 -9.96 -13.24 -0.57
C PRO A 363 -10.86 -14.46 -0.38
N VAL A 364 -12.13 -14.38 -0.82
CA VAL A 364 -13.05 -15.53 -0.81
C VAL A 364 -13.38 -15.91 -2.25
N PHE A 365 -12.68 -16.92 -2.77
CA PHE A 365 -12.76 -17.37 -4.16
C PHE A 365 -12.61 -18.88 -4.21
N TRP A 366 -13.26 -19.53 -5.18
CA TRP A 366 -12.87 -20.90 -5.52
C TRP A 366 -11.44 -20.87 -6.04
N ASP A 367 -10.59 -21.79 -5.58
CA ASP A 367 -9.20 -21.83 -6.00
C ASP A 367 -8.81 -23.17 -6.63
N CYS A 368 -7.59 -23.19 -7.17
CA CYS A 368 -7.03 -24.38 -7.77
C CYS A 368 -5.59 -24.59 -7.26
N THR A 369 -5.49 -25.35 -6.18
CA THR A 369 -4.24 -25.62 -5.47
C THR A 369 -3.93 -27.13 -5.44
N TRP A 370 -2.66 -27.46 -5.23
CA TRP A 370 -2.20 -28.83 -5.02
C TRP A 370 -0.92 -28.84 -4.20
N GLN A 371 -0.65 -29.98 -3.57
CA GLN A 371 0.54 -30.19 -2.75
C GLN A 371 1.09 -31.61 -2.92
N LEU A 372 2.32 -31.83 -2.45
CA LEU A 372 2.93 -33.15 -2.33
C LEU A 372 2.82 -33.62 -0.88
N SER A 373 2.36 -34.85 -0.64
CA SER A 373 2.26 -35.39 0.73
C SER A 373 3.63 -35.61 1.39
N SER A 374 4.68 -35.80 0.58
CA SER A 374 6.07 -35.82 1.05
C SER A 374 6.99 -35.17 0.02
N THR A 375 7.87 -34.29 0.50
CA THR A 375 8.94 -33.65 -0.30
C THR A 375 10.25 -34.43 -0.25
N TYR A 376 10.34 -35.47 0.59
CA TYR A 376 11.50 -36.34 0.68
C TYR A 376 11.10 -37.82 0.64
N LEU A 377 11.64 -38.56 -0.32
CA LEU A 377 11.29 -39.95 -0.55
C LEU A 377 12.12 -40.95 0.26
N GLY A 378 13.18 -40.48 0.91
CA GLY A 378 14.12 -41.31 1.64
C GLY A 378 15.45 -41.49 0.93
N GLU A 379 16.28 -42.33 1.52
CA GLU A 379 17.56 -42.79 0.99
C GLU A 379 17.46 -44.25 0.58
N ALA A 380 18.17 -44.61 -0.48
CA ALA A 380 18.37 -45.99 -0.86
C ALA A 380 19.83 -46.21 -1.27
N ALA A 381 20.34 -47.41 -1.02
CA ALA A 381 21.67 -47.82 -1.45
C ALA A 381 21.61 -49.10 -2.28
N GLY A 382 22.48 -49.19 -3.28
CA GLY A 382 22.56 -50.32 -4.20
C GLY A 382 23.83 -50.32 -5.03
N TYR A 383 24.04 -51.36 -5.83
CA TYR A 383 25.18 -51.46 -6.75
C TYR A 383 24.76 -52.07 -8.10
N ASP A 384 24.81 -51.27 -9.18
CA ASP A 384 24.47 -51.71 -10.54
C ASP A 384 23.11 -52.45 -10.63
N GLU A 385 22.12 -51.98 -9.87
CA GLU A 385 20.78 -52.59 -9.77
C GLU A 385 19.68 -51.53 -9.72
N ILE A 386 18.42 -51.96 -9.85
CA ILE A 386 17.24 -51.09 -9.78
C ILE A 386 16.49 -51.36 -8.47
N ILE A 387 16.34 -50.34 -7.62
CA ILE A 387 15.68 -50.44 -6.31
C ILE A 387 14.54 -49.42 -6.25
N SER A 388 13.45 -49.78 -5.54
CA SER A 388 12.37 -48.85 -5.25
C SER A 388 12.79 -47.87 -4.16
N ILE A 389 12.69 -46.56 -4.45
CA ILE A 389 13.18 -45.51 -3.54
C ILE A 389 12.04 -44.87 -2.73
N GLY A 390 10.79 -44.99 -3.18
CA GLY A 390 9.63 -44.41 -2.49
C GLY A 390 8.48 -44.10 -3.43
N ASN A 391 7.42 -43.50 -2.89
CA ASN A 391 6.23 -43.11 -3.63
C ASN A 391 6.01 -41.60 -3.55
N VAL A 392 5.75 -40.95 -4.69
CA VAL A 392 5.34 -39.54 -4.75
C VAL A 392 3.81 -39.49 -4.76
N THR A 393 3.20 -38.90 -3.72
CA THR A 393 1.76 -38.66 -3.67
C THR A 393 1.47 -37.19 -3.95
N ILE A 394 0.68 -36.95 -4.99
CA ILE A 394 0.21 -35.63 -5.40
C ILE A 394 -1.24 -35.50 -4.95
N GLU A 395 -1.54 -34.47 -4.16
CA GLU A 395 -2.86 -34.16 -3.64
C GLU A 395 -3.39 -32.88 -4.30
N ASN A 396 -4.49 -32.98 -5.05
CA ASN A 396 -5.16 -31.82 -5.59
C ASN A 396 -6.14 -31.27 -4.54
N THR A 397 -5.76 -30.17 -3.90
CA THR A 397 -6.53 -29.50 -2.84
C THR A 397 -7.53 -28.49 -3.37
N GLY A 398 -7.49 -28.15 -4.65
CA GLY A 398 -8.39 -27.17 -5.27
C GLY A 398 -9.84 -27.63 -5.41
N ASP A 399 -10.70 -26.70 -5.85
CA ASP A 399 -12.15 -26.87 -5.80
C ASP A 399 -12.77 -27.31 -7.12
N ALA A 400 -13.78 -28.18 -7.00
CA ALA A 400 -14.53 -28.68 -8.15
C ALA A 400 -15.39 -27.59 -8.81
N LEU A 401 -15.69 -26.50 -8.10
CA LEU A 401 -16.49 -25.36 -8.59
C LEU A 401 -15.63 -24.26 -9.23
N HIS A 402 -14.30 -24.41 -9.22
CA HIS A 402 -13.39 -23.48 -9.89
C HIS A 402 -13.67 -23.42 -11.41
N ALA A 403 -13.70 -22.19 -11.96
CA ALA A 403 -14.17 -21.90 -13.32
C ALA A 403 -13.37 -22.64 -14.43
N ASN A 404 -12.10 -22.96 -14.19
CA ASN A 404 -11.24 -23.64 -15.16
C ASN A 404 -11.34 -25.16 -15.04
N ASN A 405 -12.34 -25.76 -15.69
CA ASN A 405 -12.48 -27.21 -15.86
C ASN A 405 -12.46 -27.99 -14.51
N ASN A 406 -13.20 -27.50 -13.52
CA ASN A 406 -13.40 -28.09 -12.19
C ASN A 406 -12.08 -28.42 -11.47
N CYS A 407 -11.09 -27.54 -11.60
CA CYS A 407 -9.72 -27.72 -11.10
C CYS A 407 -9.12 -29.11 -11.39
N THR A 408 -9.35 -29.64 -12.59
CA THR A 408 -8.68 -30.87 -13.01
C THR A 408 -7.26 -30.55 -13.46
N LEU A 409 -6.26 -31.12 -12.79
CA LEU A 409 -4.84 -30.85 -13.01
C LEU A 409 -4.16 -31.93 -13.86
N GLY A 410 -3.16 -31.52 -14.63
CA GLY A 410 -2.36 -32.40 -15.50
C GLY A 410 -0.91 -32.40 -15.05
N MET A 411 -0.55 -33.34 -14.20
CA MET A 411 0.76 -33.39 -13.54
C MET A 411 1.76 -34.17 -14.38
N ARG A 412 2.95 -33.60 -14.59
CA ARG A 412 4.09 -34.26 -15.25
C ARG A 412 5.29 -34.31 -14.32
N LEU A 413 5.85 -35.50 -14.15
CA LEU A 413 7.07 -35.69 -13.37
C LEU A 413 8.29 -35.66 -14.30
N THR A 414 9.30 -34.91 -13.90
CA THR A 414 10.63 -34.85 -14.53
C THR A 414 11.70 -35.05 -13.46
N TYR A 415 12.91 -35.47 -13.85
CA TYR A 415 14.04 -35.64 -12.94
C TYR A 415 15.33 -35.06 -13.53
N ASP A 416 16.31 -34.79 -12.69
CA ASP A 416 17.57 -34.11 -13.01
C ASP A 416 18.74 -35.04 -13.39
N LEU A 417 18.65 -36.33 -13.06
CA LEU A 417 19.65 -37.35 -13.44
C LEU A 417 19.58 -37.75 -14.93
N SER A 418 20.60 -38.45 -15.42
CA SER A 418 20.67 -38.90 -16.82
C SER A 418 19.51 -39.83 -17.22
N GLU A 419 19.05 -39.73 -18.48
CA GLU A 419 18.05 -40.64 -19.05
C GLU A 419 18.54 -42.09 -18.89
N GLY A 420 17.78 -42.94 -18.19
CA GLY A 420 18.44 -44.13 -17.62
C GLY A 420 18.02 -44.44 -16.20
N ARG A 421 18.00 -43.39 -15.40
CA ARG A 421 18.26 -43.55 -13.97
C ARG A 421 17.01 -43.74 -13.14
N ILE A 422 15.88 -43.15 -13.54
CA ILE A 422 14.66 -43.13 -12.74
C ILE A 422 13.49 -43.71 -13.54
N TYR A 423 12.67 -44.51 -12.86
CA TYR A 423 11.50 -45.19 -13.40
C TYR A 423 10.29 -44.79 -12.57
N PHE A 424 9.22 -44.33 -13.23
CA PHE A 424 7.93 -44.05 -12.62
C PHE A 424 6.96 -45.18 -12.97
N ASP A 425 6.30 -45.78 -11.97
CA ASP A 425 5.37 -46.91 -12.14
C ASP A 425 5.96 -48.06 -13.01
N SER A 426 7.25 -48.35 -12.84
CA SER A 426 8.01 -49.37 -13.61
C SER A 426 8.19 -49.10 -15.11
N SER A 427 7.93 -47.88 -15.60
CA SER A 427 8.21 -47.47 -16.98
C SER A 427 9.44 -46.56 -17.09
N TYR A 428 10.22 -46.74 -18.15
CA TYR A 428 11.49 -46.08 -18.42
C TYR A 428 11.36 -44.74 -19.20
N ILE A 429 10.24 -44.51 -19.89
CA ILE A 429 10.02 -43.42 -20.87
C ILE A 429 8.56 -42.95 -20.68
N LYS A 430 8.17 -41.68 -20.55
CA LYS A 430 8.74 -40.40 -21.06
C LYS A 430 8.25 -39.20 -20.21
N PRO A 431 8.92 -38.02 -20.29
CA PRO A 431 8.37 -36.71 -19.91
C PRO A 431 7.15 -36.26 -20.76
N SER A 432 6.29 -37.17 -21.22
CA SER A 432 5.05 -36.90 -21.97
C SER A 432 3.79 -37.38 -21.26
N ASP A 433 3.88 -38.40 -20.40
CA ASP A 433 2.70 -38.96 -19.75
C ASP A 433 2.26 -38.02 -18.62
N THR A 434 0.99 -37.62 -18.71
CA THR A 434 0.40 -36.61 -17.83
C THR A 434 -0.58 -37.32 -16.91
N TYR A 435 -0.36 -37.23 -15.61
CA TYR A 435 -1.29 -37.76 -14.61
C TYR A 435 -2.42 -36.76 -14.41
N THR A 436 -3.63 -37.12 -14.85
CA THR A 436 -4.82 -36.29 -14.64
C THR A 436 -5.37 -36.53 -13.24
N ILE A 437 -5.46 -35.48 -12.42
CA ILE A 437 -5.97 -35.53 -11.04
C ILE A 437 -7.15 -34.58 -10.91
N ASN A 438 -8.31 -35.10 -10.48
CA ASN A 438 -9.52 -34.30 -10.26
C ASN A 438 -9.42 -33.50 -8.95
N ALA A 439 -10.19 -32.43 -8.82
CA ALA A 439 -10.31 -31.65 -7.58
C ALA A 439 -10.61 -32.54 -6.36
N LYS A 440 -10.00 -32.22 -5.20
CA LYS A 440 -10.11 -32.95 -3.93
C LYS A 440 -9.79 -34.46 -4.02
N THR A 441 -8.92 -34.87 -4.96
CA THR A 441 -8.44 -36.26 -5.09
C THR A 441 -6.91 -36.31 -5.08
N ASN A 442 -6.35 -37.49 -4.80
CA ASN A 442 -4.91 -37.70 -4.79
C ASN A 442 -4.48 -38.83 -5.75
N ARG A 443 -3.21 -38.79 -6.16
CA ARG A 443 -2.57 -39.79 -7.02
C ARG A 443 -1.20 -40.12 -6.47
N THR A 444 -0.91 -41.41 -6.32
CA THR A 444 0.40 -41.90 -5.90
C THR A 444 1.13 -42.53 -7.08
N VAL A 445 2.41 -42.20 -7.25
CA VAL A 445 3.32 -42.69 -8.30
C VAL A 445 4.50 -43.37 -7.63
N ALA A 446 4.76 -44.63 -7.98
CA ALA A 446 5.92 -45.35 -7.45
C ALA A 446 7.20 -44.97 -8.19
N VAL A 447 8.29 -44.72 -7.46
CA VAL A 447 9.58 -44.31 -8.01
C VAL A 447 10.63 -45.39 -7.74
N ASN A 448 11.29 -45.86 -8.81
CA ASN A 448 12.44 -46.75 -8.73
C ASN A 448 13.68 -46.07 -9.35
N ALA A 449 14.86 -46.32 -8.80
CA ALA A 449 16.12 -45.74 -9.27
C ALA A 449 17.15 -46.83 -9.61
N SER A 450 17.96 -46.58 -10.64
CA SER A 450 19.12 -47.37 -11.04
C SER A 450 20.40 -46.80 -10.42
N PHE A 451 21.15 -47.67 -9.75
CA PHE A 451 22.40 -47.36 -9.05
C PHE A 451 23.61 -47.52 -9.97
N LEU A 452 24.67 -46.75 -9.72
CA LEU A 452 25.89 -46.78 -10.52
C LEU A 452 26.81 -47.95 -10.10
N ALA A 453 27.71 -48.34 -11.01
CA ALA A 453 28.80 -49.28 -10.73
C ALA A 453 30.06 -48.58 -10.16
N GLU A 454 29.88 -47.46 -9.43
CA GLU A 454 30.93 -46.70 -8.76
C GLU A 454 30.47 -46.21 -7.39
N ILE A 455 31.39 -45.99 -6.44
CA ILE A 455 31.03 -45.48 -5.10
C ILE A 455 30.70 -44.00 -5.20
N ARG A 456 29.43 -43.64 -5.06
CA ARG A 456 28.97 -42.26 -5.27
C ARG A 456 27.67 -41.98 -4.52
N GLU A 457 27.56 -40.77 -3.97
CA GLU A 457 26.35 -40.24 -3.36
C GLU A 457 25.77 -39.16 -4.27
N GLU A 458 24.50 -39.31 -4.67
CA GLU A 458 23.81 -38.39 -5.58
C GLU A 458 22.46 -37.99 -4.97
N THR A 459 22.10 -36.72 -5.06
CA THR A 459 20.75 -36.23 -4.74
C THR A 459 19.91 -36.25 -6.02
N LEU A 460 18.78 -36.93 -5.97
CA LEU A 460 17.75 -36.93 -7.01
C LEU A 460 16.74 -35.83 -6.72
N VAL A 461 16.45 -34.99 -7.71
CA VAL A 461 15.36 -34.01 -7.69
C VAL A 461 14.29 -34.42 -8.69
N ILE A 462 13.09 -34.72 -8.20
CA ILE A 462 11.89 -35.00 -9.00
C ILE A 462 11.02 -33.75 -9.00
N THR A 463 10.90 -33.11 -10.16
CA THR A 463 10.04 -31.94 -10.35
C THR A 463 8.68 -32.38 -10.88
N VAL A 464 7.63 -32.05 -10.14
CA VAL A 464 6.24 -32.24 -10.54
C VAL A 464 5.71 -30.93 -11.09
N ASN A 465 5.35 -30.92 -12.37
CA ASN A 465 4.91 -29.73 -13.11
C ASN A 465 3.42 -29.79 -13.45
N ASP A 466 2.70 -28.68 -13.29
CA ASP A 466 1.36 -28.48 -13.84
C ASP A 466 1.42 -28.03 -15.31
N LEU A 467 1.22 -28.98 -16.22
CA LEU A 467 1.23 -28.70 -17.66
C LEU A 467 0.06 -27.86 -18.13
N TYR A 468 -1.07 -27.92 -17.43
CA TYR A 468 -2.25 -27.16 -17.82
C TYR A 468 -2.17 -25.72 -17.33
N SER A 469 -1.20 -25.39 -16.46
CA SER A 469 -1.00 -24.07 -15.87
C SER A 469 -2.30 -23.51 -15.29
N ARG A 470 -3.05 -24.38 -14.59
CA ARG A 470 -4.36 -24.06 -13.99
C ARG A 470 -4.24 -23.74 -12.51
N SER A 471 -3.24 -24.29 -11.86
CA SER A 471 -2.98 -24.08 -10.45
C SER A 471 -2.07 -22.89 -10.16
N ASN A 472 -2.14 -22.37 -8.94
CA ASN A 472 -1.26 -21.29 -8.47
C ASN A 472 0.20 -21.73 -8.35
N LEU A 473 0.42 -23.02 -8.06
CA LEU A 473 1.75 -23.62 -7.96
C LEU A 473 2.11 -24.31 -9.28
N SER A 474 2.96 -23.69 -10.09
CA SER A 474 3.36 -24.25 -11.39
C SER A 474 4.22 -25.52 -11.28
N GLN A 475 5.03 -25.62 -10.23
CA GLN A 475 5.93 -26.76 -10.00
C GLN A 475 6.21 -26.97 -8.51
N SER A 476 6.47 -28.22 -8.11
CA SER A 476 6.95 -28.60 -6.78
C SER A 476 7.98 -29.72 -6.89
N ASN A 477 8.95 -29.76 -5.98
CA ASN A 477 10.06 -30.71 -6.02
C ASN A 477 9.97 -31.72 -4.87
N ALA A 478 10.17 -32.99 -5.20
CA ALA A 478 10.49 -34.04 -4.25
C ALA A 478 11.96 -34.44 -4.40
N THR A 479 12.61 -34.77 -3.30
CA THR A 479 14.04 -35.12 -3.28
C THR A 479 14.26 -36.53 -2.73
N ALA A 480 15.32 -37.19 -3.16
CA ALA A 480 15.75 -38.47 -2.62
C ALA A 480 17.28 -38.57 -2.68
N THR A 481 17.88 -39.37 -1.80
CA THR A 481 19.34 -39.59 -1.83
C THR A 481 19.65 -41.01 -2.34
N LEU A 482 20.48 -41.09 -3.38
CA LEU A 482 20.90 -42.34 -4.00
C LEU A 482 22.38 -42.59 -3.66
N ILE A 483 22.66 -43.71 -2.98
CA ILE A 483 24.01 -44.09 -2.57
C ILE A 483 24.43 -45.34 -3.33
N SER A 484 25.32 -45.18 -4.31
CA SER A 484 25.93 -46.31 -5.02
C SER A 484 27.14 -46.81 -4.22
N THR A 485 27.17 -48.08 -3.81
CA THR A 485 28.26 -48.64 -2.98
C THR A 485 28.48 -50.14 -3.21
N THR A 486 29.73 -50.59 -3.23
CA THR A 486 30.13 -51.99 -3.52
C THR A 486 29.90 -52.98 -2.37
N GLY A 487 29.35 -52.53 -1.23
CA GLY A 487 29.07 -53.34 -0.04
C GLY A 487 29.88 -52.95 1.21
N GLY A 488 29.45 -53.43 2.39
CA GLY A 488 29.95 -53.01 3.71
C GLY A 488 28.97 -52.09 4.47
N PRO A 489 29.20 -51.75 5.75
CA PRO A 489 28.36 -50.78 6.45
C PRO A 489 28.46 -49.40 5.78
N TYR A 490 27.33 -48.72 5.61
CA TYR A 490 27.27 -47.33 5.12
C TYR A 490 26.38 -46.53 6.05
N LEU A 491 26.98 -45.61 6.81
CA LEU A 491 26.23 -44.73 7.69
C LEU A 491 25.69 -43.55 6.89
N TYR A 492 24.50 -43.11 7.26
CA TYR A 492 23.89 -41.90 6.73
C TYR A 492 23.19 -41.16 7.86
N GLU A 493 23.43 -39.87 7.91
CA GLU A 493 22.89 -38.90 8.84
C GLU A 493 22.06 -37.87 8.09
N ARG A 494 21.00 -37.39 8.74
CA ARG A 494 20.21 -36.29 8.21
C ARG A 494 19.54 -35.52 9.32
N ILE A 495 19.56 -34.20 9.19
CA ILE A 495 18.74 -33.30 9.99
C ILE A 495 17.37 -33.23 9.32
N SER A 496 16.36 -33.81 9.96
CA SER A 496 15.02 -34.01 9.39
C SER A 496 14.06 -32.86 9.66
N ASP A 497 14.20 -32.21 10.81
CA ASP A 497 13.34 -31.10 11.22
C ASP A 497 14.14 -30.04 11.98
N ALA A 498 14.05 -28.79 11.52
CA ALA A 498 14.67 -27.65 12.18
C ALA A 498 13.89 -26.38 11.81
N PRO A 499 13.57 -25.50 12.78
CA PRO A 499 12.91 -24.25 12.46
C PRO A 499 13.84 -23.34 11.68
N VAL A 500 13.32 -22.69 10.63
CA VAL A 500 14.09 -21.74 9.82
C VAL A 500 14.37 -20.44 10.60
N SER A 501 13.39 -19.98 11.38
CA SER A 501 13.49 -18.79 12.21
C SER A 501 12.79 -18.97 13.55
N VAL A 502 13.39 -18.44 14.62
CA VAL A 502 12.88 -18.53 15.98
C VAL A 502 12.95 -17.15 16.64
N GLU A 503 11.84 -16.73 17.25
CA GLU A 503 11.80 -15.50 18.05
C GLU A 503 12.41 -15.75 19.43
N LEU A 504 13.14 -14.77 19.97
CA LEU A 504 13.85 -14.88 21.27
C LEU A 504 12.92 -14.81 22.51
N THR A 505 11.75 -15.43 22.45
CA THR A 505 10.80 -15.54 23.58
C THR A 505 11.04 -16.83 24.38
N PRO A 506 10.54 -16.94 25.63
CA PRO A 506 10.57 -18.19 26.39
C PRO A 506 9.82 -19.32 25.66
N GLN A 507 10.55 -20.27 25.09
CA GLN A 507 9.99 -21.40 24.34
C GLN A 507 10.94 -22.59 24.24
N ASN A 508 10.42 -23.75 23.84
CA ASN A 508 11.22 -24.93 23.58
C ASN A 508 11.31 -25.18 22.08
N ILE A 509 12.52 -25.42 21.58
CA ILE A 509 12.82 -25.71 20.18
C ILE A 509 13.25 -27.16 20.08
N SER A 510 12.74 -27.88 19.08
CA SER A 510 13.20 -29.24 18.76
C SER A 510 13.96 -29.22 17.44
N ILE A 511 15.11 -29.88 17.41
CA ILE A 511 15.87 -30.16 16.19
C ILE A 511 15.87 -31.68 16.04
N GLY A 512 15.16 -32.15 15.02
CA GLY A 512 15.04 -33.55 14.68
C GLY A 512 16.19 -33.98 13.77
N ALA A 513 16.83 -35.10 14.11
CA ALA A 513 17.80 -35.72 13.23
C ALA A 513 17.77 -37.23 13.41
N TYR A 514 18.20 -37.96 12.39
CA TYR A 514 18.38 -39.39 12.50
C TYR A 514 19.66 -39.84 11.82
N MET A 515 20.12 -41.01 12.25
CA MET A 515 21.16 -41.75 11.57
C MET A 515 20.72 -43.19 11.35
N ARG A 516 21.25 -43.84 10.31
CA ARG A 516 21.03 -45.26 10.08
C ARG A 516 22.17 -45.88 9.28
N ASN A 517 22.29 -47.20 9.35
CA ASN A 517 23.18 -47.97 8.50
C ASN A 517 22.39 -48.52 7.31
N ILE A 518 22.48 -47.85 6.16
CA ILE A 518 21.61 -48.14 5.00
C ILE A 518 21.85 -49.55 4.45
N MET A 519 23.07 -50.06 4.57
CA MET A 519 23.45 -51.41 4.14
C MET A 519 23.26 -52.48 5.22
N GLY A 520 22.77 -52.12 6.40
CA GLY A 520 22.61 -53.02 7.55
C GLY A 520 21.53 -54.08 7.31
N ASN A 521 21.94 -55.32 7.10
CA ASN A 521 21.07 -56.47 6.87
C ASN A 521 21.18 -57.56 7.97
N GLY A 522 21.91 -57.28 9.06
CA GLY A 522 22.17 -58.20 10.17
C GLY A 522 23.46 -59.01 10.05
N ASP A 523 24.19 -58.93 8.93
CA ASP A 523 25.46 -59.64 8.74
C ASP A 523 26.64 -58.89 9.37
N LEU A 524 27.69 -59.64 9.79
CA LEU A 524 28.90 -59.05 10.37
C LEU A 524 29.61 -58.09 9.40
N ASN A 525 29.62 -58.41 8.10
CA ASN A 525 30.29 -57.60 7.07
C ASN A 525 29.59 -56.26 6.79
N THR A 526 28.32 -56.12 7.14
CA THR A 526 27.52 -54.91 6.93
C THR A 526 27.25 -54.18 8.25
N THR A 527 27.76 -54.68 9.38
CA THR A 527 27.57 -54.07 10.69
C THR A 527 28.59 -52.96 10.93
N ALA A 528 28.11 -51.78 11.34
CA ALA A 528 28.95 -50.68 11.80
C ALA A 528 29.24 -50.82 13.30
N PHE A 529 30.51 -50.69 13.70
CA PHE A 529 30.97 -50.81 15.10
C PHE A 529 31.43 -49.46 15.67
N ASN A 530 31.30 -49.29 16.99
CA ASN A 530 31.72 -48.08 17.71
C ASN A 530 31.23 -46.79 17.04
N VAL A 531 29.94 -46.72 16.74
CA VAL A 531 29.36 -45.58 16.05
C VAL A 531 29.08 -44.48 17.05
N THR A 532 29.63 -43.29 16.81
CA THR A 532 29.47 -42.11 17.65
C THR A 532 28.86 -40.98 16.84
N ALA A 533 27.72 -40.47 17.31
CA ALA A 533 27.05 -39.29 16.76
C ALA A 533 27.15 -38.14 17.77
N THR A 534 27.63 -36.97 17.34
CA THR A 534 27.90 -35.81 18.19
C THR A 534 27.29 -34.54 17.60
N TRP A 535 26.48 -33.85 18.39
CA TRP A 535 25.99 -32.52 18.10
C TRP A 535 27.00 -31.45 18.54
N ILE A 536 27.39 -30.58 17.64
CA ILE A 536 28.17 -29.38 17.91
C ILE A 536 27.20 -28.20 17.91
N LEU A 537 27.02 -27.61 19.09
CA LEU A 537 26.07 -26.53 19.35
C LEU A 537 26.78 -25.17 19.51
N PRO A 538 26.16 -24.07 19.08
CA PRO A 538 26.67 -22.73 19.28
C PRO A 538 26.69 -22.34 20.77
N ALA A 539 27.60 -21.43 21.14
CA ALA A 539 27.76 -20.97 22.51
C ALA A 539 26.46 -20.33 23.05
N GLY A 540 26.01 -20.75 24.23
CA GLY A 540 24.75 -20.29 24.86
C GLY A 540 23.56 -21.26 24.68
N SER A 541 23.69 -22.28 23.82
CA SER A 541 22.65 -23.32 23.65
C SER A 541 22.51 -24.22 24.88
N THR A 542 21.35 -24.20 25.53
CA THR A 542 21.03 -25.11 26.64
C THR A 542 20.10 -26.23 26.16
N VAL A 543 20.58 -27.47 26.25
CA VAL A 543 19.81 -28.67 25.88
C VAL A 543 18.98 -29.12 27.07
N ALA A 544 17.66 -29.14 26.90
CA ALA A 544 16.68 -29.54 27.89
C ALA A 544 16.26 -31.00 27.79
N GLY A 545 16.43 -31.60 26.61
CA GLY A 545 16.14 -33.01 26.36
C GLY A 545 16.88 -33.53 25.13
N GLY A 546 17.17 -34.82 25.10
CA GLY A 546 18.02 -35.43 24.07
C GLY A 546 19.49 -35.50 24.48
N ASN A 547 20.26 -36.37 23.82
CA ASN A 547 21.69 -36.54 24.07
C ASN A 547 22.49 -35.79 23.01
N THR A 548 23.41 -34.92 23.42
CA THR A 548 24.36 -34.26 22.51
C THR A 548 25.40 -35.23 21.95
N THR A 549 25.64 -36.36 22.60
CA THR A 549 26.50 -37.42 22.10
C THR A 549 25.86 -38.77 22.35
N SER A 550 25.65 -39.53 21.28
CA SER A 550 25.09 -40.88 21.31
C SER A 550 26.12 -41.88 20.80
N GLN A 551 26.37 -42.93 21.57
CA GLN A 551 27.34 -43.97 21.23
C GLN A 551 26.64 -45.33 21.11
N TYR A 552 26.92 -46.03 20.02
CA TYR A 552 26.38 -47.35 19.73
C TYR A 552 27.53 -48.35 19.55
N GLN A 553 27.49 -49.46 20.28
CA GLN A 553 28.51 -50.50 20.16
C GLN A 553 28.48 -51.13 18.77
N ASN A 554 27.29 -51.43 18.25
CA ASN A 554 27.08 -51.92 16.89
C ASN A 554 25.73 -51.47 16.32
N ILE A 555 25.68 -51.26 15.00
CA ILE A 555 24.46 -50.99 14.23
C ILE A 555 24.45 -51.95 13.05
N SER A 556 23.67 -53.02 13.18
CA SER A 556 23.58 -54.11 12.19
C SER A 556 22.36 -54.02 11.28
N ASP A 557 21.37 -53.18 11.60
CA ASP A 557 20.13 -53.01 10.86
C ASP A 557 20.03 -51.65 10.17
N ASN A 558 19.09 -51.53 9.23
CA ASN A 558 18.74 -50.27 8.56
C ASN A 558 17.57 -49.54 9.27
N THR A 559 17.45 -49.66 10.60
CA THR A 559 16.42 -48.91 11.34
C THR A 559 16.94 -47.52 11.69
N GLU A 560 16.05 -46.53 11.58
CA GLU A 560 16.37 -45.15 11.95
C GLU A 560 16.62 -45.03 13.45
N ARG A 561 17.74 -44.41 13.80
CA ARG A 561 18.09 -44.03 15.18
C ARG A 561 17.93 -42.52 15.27
N THR A 562 16.91 -42.07 16.00
CA THR A 562 16.67 -40.65 16.21
C THR A 562 17.72 -40.08 17.16
N LEU A 563 18.16 -38.87 16.86
CA LEU A 563 19.19 -38.08 17.53
C LEU A 563 18.64 -36.70 17.87
N ASP A 564 17.34 -36.63 18.19
CA ASP A 564 16.64 -35.38 18.42
C ASP A 564 17.18 -34.66 19.65
N ILE A 565 17.34 -33.35 19.53
CA ILE A 565 17.72 -32.46 20.64
C ILE A 565 16.65 -31.40 20.84
N ASN A 566 16.30 -31.17 22.11
CA ASN A 566 15.38 -30.13 22.52
C ASN A 566 16.16 -29.04 23.24
N LEU A 567 16.14 -27.84 22.69
CA LEU A 567 16.72 -26.64 23.29
C LEU A 567 15.64 -25.90 24.08
N THR A 568 15.94 -25.48 25.30
CA THR A 568 15.08 -24.53 26.04
C THR A 568 15.59 -23.12 25.85
N LEU A 569 14.70 -22.18 25.61
CA LEU A 569 14.92 -20.75 25.80
C LEU A 569 14.14 -20.33 27.05
N ASP A 570 14.85 -19.93 28.10
CA ASP A 570 14.29 -19.52 29.38
C ASP A 570 14.89 -18.19 29.84
N SER A 571 14.31 -17.58 30.87
CA SER A 571 14.77 -16.28 31.40
C SER A 571 16.24 -16.23 31.82
N SER A 572 16.88 -17.39 32.07
CA SER A 572 18.28 -17.46 32.51
C SER A 572 19.26 -17.49 31.35
N ASN A 573 18.89 -18.11 30.24
CA ASN A 573 19.73 -18.14 29.05
C ASN A 573 19.49 -16.92 28.16
N LEU A 574 18.22 -16.51 27.96
CA LEU A 574 17.77 -15.49 27.00
C LEU A 574 18.49 -14.15 27.18
N GLN A 575 18.83 -13.77 28.42
CA GLN A 575 19.58 -12.55 28.73
C GLN A 575 20.94 -12.46 28.00
N THR A 576 21.54 -13.61 27.67
CA THR A 576 22.87 -13.72 27.04
C THR A 576 22.84 -14.14 25.57
N TRP A 577 21.66 -14.46 25.02
CA TRP A 577 21.50 -14.85 23.62
C TRP A 577 21.71 -13.67 22.67
N ILE A 578 22.25 -13.91 21.48
CA ILE A 578 22.50 -12.88 20.46
C ILE A 578 21.63 -13.19 19.23
N PRO A 579 20.85 -12.21 18.71
CA PRO A 579 20.09 -12.38 17.48
C PRO A 579 21.02 -12.57 16.27
N GLY A 580 20.61 -13.39 15.32
CA GLY A 580 21.39 -13.73 14.13
C GLY A 580 21.29 -15.21 13.75
N THR A 581 22.02 -15.60 12.69
CA THR A 581 22.06 -16.99 12.22
C THR A 581 23.04 -17.80 13.05
N GLN A 582 22.57 -18.91 13.62
CA GLN A 582 23.39 -19.86 14.36
C GLN A 582 23.41 -21.22 13.65
N GLN A 583 24.58 -21.85 13.62
CA GLN A 583 24.82 -23.11 12.94
C GLN A 583 24.83 -24.28 13.92
N TYR A 584 24.10 -25.34 13.58
CA TYR A 584 24.03 -26.59 14.32
C TYR A 584 24.60 -27.70 13.44
N THR A 585 25.56 -28.45 13.97
CA THR A 585 26.28 -29.47 13.20
C THR A 585 26.16 -30.84 13.86
N LEU A 586 25.88 -31.87 13.06
CA LEU A 586 25.84 -33.26 13.48
C LEU A 586 27.00 -34.03 12.84
N ASP A 587 27.90 -34.55 13.67
CA ASP A 587 29.02 -35.38 13.23
C ASP A 587 28.77 -36.86 13.56
N VAL A 588 28.92 -37.76 12.59
CA VAL A 588 28.80 -39.21 12.76
C VAL A 588 30.06 -39.92 12.29
N ILE A 589 30.59 -40.81 13.13
CA ILE A 589 31.77 -41.63 12.86
C ILE A 589 31.46 -43.08 13.22
N GLY A 590 31.90 -44.03 12.40
CA GLY A 590 31.83 -45.46 12.71
C GLY A 590 33.02 -46.24 12.18
N TYR A 591 33.16 -47.49 12.64
CA TYR A 591 34.30 -48.35 12.36
C TYR A 591 33.85 -49.73 11.86
N HIS A 592 34.72 -50.38 11.09
CA HIS A 592 34.61 -51.81 10.79
C HIS A 592 35.05 -52.66 11.99
N GLU A 593 34.76 -53.96 11.97
CA GLU A 593 35.13 -54.91 13.04
C GLU A 593 36.64 -54.91 13.34
N ASN A 594 37.48 -54.65 12.34
CA ASN A 594 38.93 -54.58 12.46
C ASN A 594 39.46 -53.24 13.04
N GLY A 595 38.56 -52.32 13.44
CA GLY A 595 38.91 -51.01 13.99
C GLY A 595 39.30 -49.95 12.97
N THR A 596 39.18 -50.21 11.66
CA THR A 596 39.39 -49.18 10.62
C THR A 596 38.11 -48.33 10.46
N PRO A 597 38.23 -47.00 10.23
CA PRO A 597 37.05 -46.14 10.05
C PRO A 597 36.31 -46.49 8.76
N ILE A 598 34.98 -46.41 8.80
CA ILE A 598 34.12 -46.61 7.64
C ILE A 598 34.36 -45.47 6.64
N ARG A 599 34.58 -45.82 5.38
CA ARG A 599 34.79 -44.86 4.29
C ARG A 599 33.51 -44.73 3.48
N HIS A 600 32.99 -43.51 3.42
CA HIS A 600 31.81 -43.15 2.66
C HIS A 600 32.20 -42.57 1.29
N SER A 601 31.23 -42.06 0.54
CA SER A 601 31.51 -41.36 -0.72
C SER A 601 32.53 -40.24 -0.52
N GLU A 602 33.35 -39.99 -1.54
CA GLU A 602 34.48 -39.06 -1.52
C GLU A 602 35.58 -39.38 -0.49
N ASN A 603 35.62 -40.63 0.00
CA ASN A 603 36.59 -41.11 0.99
C ASN A 603 36.48 -40.39 2.36
N ARG A 604 35.28 -39.88 2.68
CA ARG A 604 34.92 -39.27 3.97
C ARG A 604 34.86 -40.34 5.07
N THR A 605 35.53 -40.09 6.20
CA THR A 605 35.51 -40.97 7.39
C THR A 605 34.62 -40.44 8.52
N THR A 606 34.37 -39.13 8.50
CA THR A 606 33.41 -38.44 9.36
C THR A 606 32.33 -37.88 8.44
N LEU A 607 31.09 -38.16 8.80
CA LEU A 607 29.91 -37.64 8.15
C LEU A 607 29.46 -36.41 8.94
N THR A 608 29.17 -35.31 8.25
CA THR A 608 28.90 -34.02 8.86
C THR A 608 27.74 -33.36 8.13
N GLU A 609 26.66 -33.10 8.86
CA GLU A 609 25.48 -32.39 8.36
C GLU A 609 25.26 -31.11 9.16
N THR A 610 24.91 -30.01 8.49
CA THR A 610 24.75 -28.70 9.16
C THR A 610 23.42 -28.05 8.81
N THR A 611 22.75 -27.47 9.82
CA THR A 611 21.58 -26.61 9.63
C THR A 611 21.78 -25.23 10.25
N ASN A 612 21.14 -24.22 9.68
CA ASN A 612 21.21 -22.83 10.14
C ASN A 612 19.85 -22.39 10.64
N ILE A 613 19.78 -21.89 11.88
CA ILE A 613 18.56 -21.37 12.50
C ILE A 613 18.74 -19.86 12.73
N VAL A 614 17.76 -19.06 12.30
CA VAL A 614 17.81 -17.60 12.45
C VAL A 614 17.07 -17.16 13.71
N PHE A 615 17.77 -16.56 14.66
CA PHE A 615 17.17 -16.00 15.87
C PHE A 615 16.86 -14.51 15.69
N VAL A 616 15.61 -14.12 15.94
CA VAL A 616 15.13 -12.74 15.74
C VAL A 616 14.57 -12.14 17.03
N CYS A 617 14.74 -10.83 17.18
CA CYS A 617 14.11 -10.06 18.26
C CYS A 617 12.61 -9.87 18.00
N TYR A 618 11.83 -9.80 19.06
CA TYR A 618 10.36 -9.68 19.05
C TYR A 618 9.91 -8.37 19.71
N ALA A 619 8.76 -7.84 19.31
CA ALA A 619 8.29 -6.49 19.70
C ALA A 619 7.15 -6.50 20.73
N THR A 620 6.87 -7.63 21.37
CA THR A 620 5.79 -7.78 22.36
C THR A 620 6.36 -7.94 23.76
N SER A 621 5.85 -7.19 24.74
CA SER A 621 6.27 -7.30 26.15
C SER A 621 5.82 -8.66 26.72
N ASP A 622 6.77 -9.45 27.20
CA ASP A 622 6.56 -10.77 27.81
C ASP A 622 7.19 -10.90 29.21
N GLY A 623 7.80 -9.83 29.71
CA GLY A 623 8.41 -9.73 31.04
C GLY A 623 9.81 -10.32 31.14
N VAL A 624 10.45 -10.68 30.02
CA VAL A 624 11.81 -11.24 29.97
C VAL A 624 12.71 -10.34 29.14
N GLN A 625 13.82 -9.90 29.74
CA GLN A 625 14.78 -8.99 29.09
C GLN A 625 15.85 -9.75 28.30
N VAL A 626 15.92 -9.51 26.99
CA VAL A 626 17.02 -9.94 26.13
C VAL A 626 17.95 -8.74 25.88
N GLN A 627 19.08 -8.67 26.60
CA GLN A 627 19.97 -7.50 26.57
C GLN A 627 20.50 -7.16 25.17
N SER A 628 20.72 -8.18 24.33
CA SER A 628 21.20 -8.02 22.95
C SER A 628 20.17 -7.45 21.98
N CYS A 629 18.87 -7.53 22.30
CA CYS A 629 17.78 -6.97 21.50
C CYS A 629 17.54 -5.48 21.76
N GLY A 630 18.12 -4.90 22.82
CA GLY A 630 18.07 -3.46 23.09
C GLY A 630 16.63 -2.93 23.10
N THR A 631 16.35 -1.87 22.32
CA THR A 631 15.04 -1.22 22.22
C THR A 631 14.01 -2.00 21.39
N LEU A 632 14.40 -3.11 20.75
CA LEU A 632 13.45 -3.97 20.02
C LEU A 632 12.65 -4.83 20.99
N ASP A 633 13.22 -5.13 22.16
CA ASP A 633 12.54 -5.76 23.29
C ASP A 633 11.91 -4.67 24.19
N PRO A 634 10.57 -4.61 24.31
CA PRO A 634 9.88 -3.59 25.11
C PRO A 634 10.19 -3.64 26.61
N ASP A 635 10.74 -4.76 27.12
CA ASP A 635 10.96 -4.98 28.56
C ASP A 635 12.33 -4.52 29.04
N ASN A 636 13.25 -4.18 28.12
CA ASN A 636 14.55 -3.57 28.44
C ASN A 636 14.36 -2.12 28.90
N THR A 637 14.15 -1.95 30.21
CA THR A 637 14.09 -0.62 30.85
C THR A 637 15.51 -0.17 31.22
N GLU A 638 15.93 0.99 30.71
CA GLU A 638 17.17 1.63 31.17
C GLU A 638 17.06 1.91 32.68
N GLU A 639 18.00 1.40 33.47
CA GLU A 639 18.15 1.77 34.87
C GLU A 639 18.43 3.27 34.99
N THR A 640 17.40 4.04 35.32
CA THR A 640 17.57 5.43 35.76
C THR A 640 18.21 5.44 37.15
N THR A 641 19.50 5.72 37.23
CA THR A 641 20.15 6.01 38.51
C THR A 641 19.58 7.30 39.12
N PRO A 642 19.13 7.32 40.38
CA PRO A 642 18.54 8.50 41.00
C PRO A 642 19.61 9.54 41.41
N PRO A 643 19.28 10.85 41.44
CA PRO A 643 20.21 11.90 41.84
C PRO A 643 20.35 11.88 43.38
N SER A 644 21.58 11.65 43.88
CA SER A 644 21.82 11.68 45.32
C SER A 644 21.89 13.11 45.84
N SER A 645 21.01 13.36 46.81
CA SER A 645 20.84 14.58 47.60
C SER A 645 22.11 14.92 48.39
N GLY A 646 22.50 16.20 48.32
CA GLY A 646 23.49 16.79 49.22
C GLY A 646 22.99 16.78 50.67
N GLY A 647 23.67 16.00 51.51
CA GLY A 647 23.55 16.03 52.97
C GLY A 647 24.88 16.44 53.58
N GLY A 648 24.94 17.66 54.12
CA GLY A 648 26.10 18.17 54.83
C GLY A 648 26.37 17.40 56.12
N GLY A 649 27.62 16.96 56.29
CA GLY A 649 28.13 16.39 57.53
C GLY A 649 29.60 16.76 57.66
N GLY A 650 29.89 17.76 58.50
CA GLY A 650 31.25 18.16 58.82
C GLY A 650 31.97 17.09 59.66
N GLY A 651 33.21 16.79 59.28
CA GLY A 651 34.13 15.95 60.04
C GLY A 651 35.53 16.07 59.46
N GLY A 652 36.39 16.86 60.12
CA GLY A 652 37.76 17.12 59.67
C GLY A 652 38.65 15.89 59.73
N GLY A 653 39.45 15.70 58.68
CA GLY A 653 40.54 14.75 58.61
C GLY A 653 41.63 15.27 57.66
N ARG A 654 42.76 15.68 58.22
CA ARG A 654 43.99 16.07 57.50
C ARG A 654 44.56 14.86 56.75
N GLY A 655 45.01 15.05 55.51
CA GLY A 655 45.91 14.10 54.85
C GLY A 655 46.27 14.45 53.41
N GLY A 656 47.49 14.97 53.20
CA GLY A 656 48.32 14.77 52.00
C GLY A 656 47.86 15.39 50.68
N GLY A 657 48.38 16.57 50.34
CA GLY A 657 48.37 17.07 48.96
C GLY A 657 49.35 16.26 48.10
N GLY A 658 48.84 15.62 47.05
CA GLY A 658 49.62 15.20 45.90
C GLY A 658 49.40 16.20 44.77
N GLU A 659 50.46 16.88 44.33
CA GLU A 659 50.43 17.74 43.14
C GLU A 659 50.27 16.86 41.89
N THR A 660 49.21 17.12 41.12
CA THR A 660 49.06 16.67 39.74
C THR A 660 49.94 17.54 38.84
N LEU A 661 50.92 16.94 38.16
CA LEU A 661 51.76 17.64 37.20
C LEU A 661 51.00 17.79 35.87
N ALA A 662 50.80 19.03 35.41
CA ALA A 662 50.27 19.31 34.08
C ALA A 662 51.41 19.28 33.04
N LEU A 663 51.25 18.43 32.02
CA LEU A 663 52.25 18.21 30.95
C LEU A 663 52.49 19.45 30.08
N THR A 664 53.74 19.63 29.62
CA THR A 664 54.10 20.68 28.64
C THR A 664 53.66 20.30 27.22
N THR A 665 53.47 21.30 26.33
CA THR A 665 52.98 21.09 24.95
C THR A 665 53.94 20.21 24.11
N GLU A 666 55.25 20.29 24.34
CA GLU A 666 56.26 19.47 23.62
C GLU A 666 56.31 18.01 24.11
N GLU A 667 56.12 17.77 25.41
CA GLU A 667 56.04 16.41 25.97
C GLU A 667 54.76 15.71 25.53
N ARG A 668 53.67 16.47 25.42
CA ARG A 668 52.39 16.01 24.86
C ARG A 668 52.57 15.45 23.44
N GLU A 669 53.20 16.17 22.53
CA GLU A 669 53.34 15.77 21.11
C GLU A 669 54.20 14.52 20.86
N ARG A 670 55.02 14.10 21.84
CA ARG A 670 55.84 12.88 21.73
C ARG A 670 55.13 11.61 22.20
N ILE A 671 54.10 11.72 23.06
CA ILE A 671 53.35 10.56 23.58
C ILE A 671 52.51 9.91 22.47
N PHE A 672 51.92 10.73 21.59
CA PHE A 672 51.14 10.31 20.42
C PHE A 672 51.57 11.12 19.21
N ASN A 673 52.07 10.44 18.18
CA ASN A 673 52.42 11.06 16.92
C ASN A 673 51.57 10.50 15.78
N THR A 674 50.25 10.72 15.81
CA THR A 674 49.40 10.46 14.63
C THR A 674 48.16 11.34 14.60
N THR A 675 48.10 12.26 13.63
CA THR A 675 46.87 12.90 13.13
C THR A 675 46.22 12.01 12.07
N THR A 676 46.14 10.69 12.29
CA THR A 676 45.58 9.76 11.29
C THR A 676 44.08 9.62 11.46
N THR A 677 43.34 9.90 10.39
CA THR A 677 41.93 9.58 10.26
C THR A 677 41.78 8.10 9.95
N TYR A 678 40.91 7.42 10.70
CA TYR A 678 40.58 6.01 10.48
C TYR A 678 39.18 5.91 9.86
N ASP A 679 39.06 5.13 8.79
CA ASP A 679 37.80 4.93 8.07
C ASP A 679 37.15 3.63 8.54
N LEU A 680 35.85 3.66 8.85
CA LEU A 680 35.10 2.50 9.33
C LEU A 680 33.77 2.39 8.59
N VAL A 681 33.47 1.22 8.02
CA VAL A 681 32.21 0.99 7.29
C VAL A 681 31.11 0.62 8.29
N ARG A 682 29.91 1.20 8.12
CA ARG A 682 28.72 0.86 8.93
C ARG A 682 28.41 -0.65 8.88
N GLY A 683 28.04 -1.20 10.03
CA GLY A 683 27.71 -2.62 10.18
C GLY A 683 28.93 -3.55 10.18
N GLN A 684 30.15 -3.01 10.09
CA GLN A 684 31.39 -3.78 10.11
C GLN A 684 32.28 -3.36 11.28
N GLY A 685 33.15 -4.28 11.71
CA GLY A 685 34.19 -3.99 12.69
C GLY A 685 35.55 -3.84 12.02
N ASP A 686 36.38 -2.95 12.56
CA ASP A 686 37.75 -2.75 12.11
C ASP A 686 38.71 -2.66 13.31
N THR A 687 39.98 -2.90 13.05
CA THR A 687 41.06 -2.91 14.05
C THR A 687 42.16 -1.98 13.61
N PHE A 688 42.48 -0.97 14.42
CA PHE A 688 43.59 -0.07 14.16
C PHE A 688 44.62 -0.09 15.28
N ILE A 689 45.89 0.02 14.90
CA ILE A 689 47.03 -0.01 15.81
C ILE A 689 47.47 1.42 16.08
N ILE A 690 47.55 1.78 17.36
CA ILE A 690 48.10 3.07 17.79
C ILE A 690 49.36 2.82 18.61
N SER A 691 50.42 3.57 18.31
CA SER A 691 51.70 3.51 19.02
C SER A 691 51.82 4.65 20.03
N MET A 692 52.18 4.32 21.26
CA MET A 692 52.48 5.27 22.35
C MET A 692 53.96 5.15 22.75
N GLU A 693 54.61 6.27 23.01
CA GLU A 693 55.99 6.35 23.51
C GLU A 693 56.02 6.96 24.92
N ASN A 694 56.90 6.49 25.81
CA ASN A 694 57.18 7.19 27.08
C ASN A 694 58.20 8.32 26.85
N PRO A 695 57.79 9.61 26.82
CA PRO A 695 58.71 10.72 26.62
C PRO A 695 59.43 11.14 27.91
N PHE A 696 59.05 10.61 29.08
CA PHE A 696 59.58 11.03 30.37
C PHE A 696 60.92 10.36 30.64
N PRO A 697 61.86 11.07 31.31
CA PRO A 697 63.15 10.50 31.69
C PRO A 697 63.05 9.46 32.81
N ASP A 698 61.89 9.36 33.47
CA ASP A 698 61.59 8.44 34.57
C ASP A 698 60.63 7.31 34.12
N GLU A 699 60.59 6.20 34.88
CA GLU A 699 59.73 5.06 34.59
C GLU A 699 58.25 5.40 34.83
N LEU A 700 57.40 5.08 33.85
CA LEU A 700 55.95 5.27 33.94
C LEU A 700 55.29 3.95 34.34
N ILE A 701 54.63 3.91 35.50
CA ILE A 701 53.99 2.72 36.08
C ILE A 701 52.46 2.92 36.20
N ASP A 702 51.72 1.81 36.27
CA ASP A 702 50.23 1.81 36.35
C ASP A 702 49.58 2.62 35.22
N VAL A 703 50.03 2.38 33.98
CA VAL A 703 49.49 3.09 32.81
C VAL A 703 48.17 2.46 32.41
N ARG A 704 47.11 3.28 32.41
CA ARG A 704 45.74 2.90 32.02
C ARG A 704 45.30 3.76 30.86
N ILE A 705 44.75 3.11 29.83
CA ILE A 705 44.20 3.78 28.66
C ILE A 705 42.69 3.64 28.74
N ASN A 706 41.97 4.75 28.85
CA ASN A 706 40.51 4.77 28.90
C ASN A 706 39.95 5.60 27.74
N VAL A 707 38.79 5.22 27.22
CA VAL A 707 38.09 5.99 26.16
C VAL A 707 36.85 6.60 26.75
N THR A 708 36.59 7.86 26.41
CA THR A 708 35.38 8.57 26.82
C THR A 708 34.66 9.10 25.58
N GLY A 709 33.33 8.95 25.56
CA GLY A 709 32.48 9.39 24.45
C GLY A 709 31.37 8.38 24.10
N LEU A 710 30.43 8.80 23.26
CA LEU A 710 29.25 8.02 22.85
C LEU A 710 29.61 6.69 22.16
N LEU A 711 30.81 6.61 21.57
CA LEU A 711 31.34 5.44 20.85
C LEU A 711 32.19 4.51 21.75
N ALA A 712 32.45 4.88 23.02
CA ALA A 712 33.31 4.11 23.92
C ALA A 712 32.77 2.71 24.23
N THR A 713 31.44 2.53 24.22
CA THR A 713 30.78 1.23 24.43
C THR A 713 31.11 0.19 23.35
N TYR A 714 31.51 0.65 22.16
CA TYR A 714 31.76 -0.19 20.99
C TYR A 714 33.27 -0.35 20.69
N LEU A 715 34.12 0.11 21.60
CA LEU A 715 35.57 0.13 21.47
C LEU A 715 36.21 -0.82 22.49
N ARG A 716 37.11 -1.69 22.03
CA ARG A 716 37.93 -2.57 22.87
C ARG A 716 39.40 -2.23 22.65
N ILE A 717 40.14 -2.02 23.74
CA ILE A 717 41.58 -1.72 23.72
C ILE A 717 42.36 -2.88 24.30
N GLU A 718 43.40 -3.32 23.58
CA GLU A 718 44.32 -4.35 24.07
C GLU A 718 45.80 -3.97 23.85
N PRO A 719 46.65 -3.98 24.90
CA PRO A 719 46.31 -4.07 26.32
C PRO A 719 45.80 -2.74 26.89
N ALA A 720 44.71 -2.74 27.66
CA ALA A 720 44.19 -1.55 28.35
C ALA A 720 44.99 -1.13 29.60
N TYR A 721 45.83 -2.05 30.11
CA TYR A 721 46.67 -1.85 31.29
C TYR A 721 48.11 -2.25 30.99
N ILE A 722 49.05 -1.35 31.29
CA ILE A 722 50.48 -1.58 31.09
C ILE A 722 51.18 -1.39 32.46
N PRO A 723 51.82 -2.46 33.00
CA PRO A 723 52.41 -2.41 34.34
C PRO A 723 53.54 -1.39 34.50
N SER A 724 54.42 -1.29 33.49
CA SER A 724 55.59 -0.41 33.50
C SER A 724 56.09 -0.12 32.08
N LEU A 725 56.45 1.13 31.82
CA LEU A 725 57.02 1.57 30.55
C LEU A 725 58.32 2.36 30.81
N GLN A 726 59.43 1.81 30.31
CA GLN A 726 60.76 2.40 30.47
C GLN A 726 60.90 3.71 29.67
N PRO A 727 61.79 4.65 30.07
CA PRO A 727 62.05 5.88 29.33
C PRO A 727 62.39 5.61 27.85
N GLY A 728 61.68 6.26 26.92
CA GLY A 728 61.86 6.10 25.47
C GLY A 728 61.35 4.80 24.86
N ALA A 729 60.70 3.92 25.62
CA ALA A 729 60.10 2.69 25.10
C ALA A 729 58.77 2.98 24.37
N LYS A 730 58.55 2.28 23.24
CA LYS A 730 57.33 2.33 22.44
C LYS A 730 56.48 1.09 22.67
N ILE A 731 55.17 1.28 22.82
CA ILE A 731 54.20 0.19 22.91
C ILE A 731 53.06 0.45 21.93
N ASN A 732 52.66 -0.61 21.23
CA ASN A 732 51.51 -0.59 20.35
C ASN A 732 50.34 -1.20 21.09
N TYR A 733 49.18 -0.54 21.04
CA TYR A 733 47.94 -1.12 21.51
C TYR A 733 46.93 -1.12 20.36
N THR A 734 46.14 -2.18 20.30
CA THR A 734 45.12 -2.39 19.27
C THR A 734 43.80 -1.85 19.77
N VAL A 735 43.17 -1.02 18.95
CA VAL A 735 41.82 -0.52 19.16
C VAL A 735 40.91 -1.24 18.16
N THR A 736 40.03 -2.09 18.68
CA THR A 736 38.98 -2.76 17.91
C THR A 736 37.71 -1.96 18.06
N ILE A 737 37.12 -1.52 16.94
CA ILE A 737 35.85 -0.82 16.91
C ILE A 737 34.84 -1.62 16.10
N THR A 738 33.64 -1.80 16.63
CA THR A 738 32.52 -2.40 15.88
C THR A 738 31.46 -1.34 15.68
N ALA A 739 31.23 -0.89 14.43
CA ALA A 739 30.17 0.07 14.15
C ALA A 739 28.86 -0.65 13.81
N PRO A 740 27.83 -0.63 14.68
CA PRO A 740 26.48 -1.02 14.29
C PRO A 740 25.96 -0.32 13.03
N ALA A 741 25.05 -0.99 12.32
CA ALA A 741 24.48 -0.52 11.07
C ALA A 741 23.64 0.78 11.19
N TYR A 742 23.17 1.11 12.40
CA TYR A 742 22.34 2.29 12.68
C TYR A 742 23.15 3.57 12.95
N PHE A 743 24.48 3.54 12.90
CA PHE A 743 25.29 4.73 13.20
C PHE A 743 25.20 5.81 12.14
N ASP A 744 25.25 7.09 12.54
CA ASP A 744 25.26 8.23 11.61
C ASP A 744 26.59 8.38 10.85
N GLU A 745 26.50 8.60 9.53
CA GLU A 745 27.63 8.85 8.62
C GLU A 745 28.23 10.20 8.99
N GLY A 746 29.57 10.24 9.12
CA GLY A 746 30.25 11.48 9.43
C GLY A 746 31.54 11.29 10.22
N ASP A 747 32.09 12.44 10.60
CA ASP A 747 33.33 12.54 11.32
C ASP A 747 33.05 12.58 12.84
N HIS A 748 33.62 11.63 13.58
CA HIS A 748 33.42 11.45 15.01
C HIS A 748 34.75 11.59 15.76
N ASN A 749 34.77 12.42 16.79
CA ASN A 749 35.94 12.62 17.64
C ASN A 749 35.94 11.66 18.82
N LEU A 750 36.91 10.74 18.87
CA LEU A 750 37.16 9.85 19.99
C LEU A 750 38.13 10.49 20.97
N ARG A 751 37.83 10.49 22.27
CA ARG A 751 38.73 11.02 23.30
C ARG A 751 39.35 9.87 24.12
N PHE A 752 40.67 9.73 24.00
CA PHE A 752 41.47 8.80 24.80
C PHE A 752 42.07 9.53 25.99
N ALA A 753 41.72 9.09 27.19
CA ALA A 753 42.26 9.55 28.47
C ALA A 753 43.29 8.53 28.96
N ILE A 754 44.55 8.95 29.04
CA ILE A 754 45.66 8.10 29.49
C ILE A 754 46.10 8.59 30.86
N SER A 755 46.10 7.69 31.82
CA SER A 755 46.60 7.96 33.17
C SER A 755 47.77 7.06 33.50
N GLY A 756 48.73 7.58 34.25
CA GLY A 756 49.90 6.83 34.71
C GLY A 756 50.57 7.54 35.88
N ALA A 757 51.46 6.83 36.58
CA ALA A 757 52.23 7.37 37.68
C ALA A 757 53.72 7.32 37.35
N LEU A 758 54.41 8.44 37.48
CA LEU A 758 55.87 8.49 37.33
C LEU A 758 56.53 8.02 38.62
N PHE A 759 57.43 7.07 38.49
CA PHE A 759 58.16 6.47 39.60
C PHE A 759 59.60 6.95 39.60
N ARG A 760 59.97 7.74 40.63
CA ARG A 760 61.35 8.18 40.86
C ARG A 760 61.86 7.66 42.21
N GLN A 761 63.00 6.99 42.19
CA GLN A 761 63.74 6.59 43.39
C GLN A 761 65.03 7.39 43.51
N GLU A 762 65.16 8.17 44.58
CA GLU A 762 66.40 8.86 44.92
C GLU A 762 66.98 8.29 46.21
N ARG A 763 68.29 7.97 46.19
CA ARG A 763 69.04 7.57 47.39
C ARG A 763 69.58 8.80 48.10
N ARG A 764 69.09 9.06 49.32
CA ARG A 764 69.61 10.12 50.18
C ARG A 764 70.16 9.48 51.46
N GLY A 765 71.45 9.13 51.43
CA GLY A 765 72.08 8.32 52.50
C GLY A 765 71.63 6.86 52.47
N ASN A 766 71.35 6.26 53.64
CA ASN A 766 70.86 4.86 53.74
C ASN A 766 69.36 4.69 53.44
N ASN A 767 68.62 5.77 53.22
CA ASN A 767 67.18 5.72 52.94
C ASN A 767 66.91 6.03 51.46
N THR A 768 66.11 5.17 50.83
CA THR A 768 65.49 5.40 49.53
C THR A 768 64.22 6.22 49.71
N ILE A 769 64.15 7.38 49.07
CA ILE A 769 62.94 8.20 49.01
C ILE A 769 62.28 7.92 47.66
N THR A 770 61.04 7.45 47.71
CA THR A 770 60.21 7.19 46.52
C THR A 770 59.26 8.35 46.34
N THR A 771 59.28 8.99 45.16
CA THR A 771 58.31 10.03 44.79
C THR A 771 57.43 9.47 43.67
N ILE A 772 56.11 9.56 43.86
CA ILE A 772 55.10 9.15 42.89
C ILE A 772 54.32 10.39 42.47
N SER A 773 54.33 10.72 41.18
CA SER A 773 53.55 11.84 40.63
C SER A 773 52.58 11.34 39.56
N HIS A 774 51.31 11.72 39.65
CA HIS A 774 50.26 11.29 38.73
C HIS A 774 50.22 12.18 37.49
N VAL A 775 50.13 11.54 36.33
CA VAL A 775 50.03 12.16 35.01
C VAL A 775 48.72 11.74 34.36
N VAL A 776 47.99 12.71 33.81
CA VAL A 776 46.76 12.48 33.02
C VAL A 776 46.89 13.27 31.71
N ASP A 777 46.72 12.59 30.58
CA ASP A 777 46.67 13.20 29.24
C ASP A 777 45.37 12.83 28.52
N ASP A 778 44.81 13.80 27.79
CA ASP A 778 43.56 13.66 27.04
C ASP A 778 43.80 13.96 25.57
N ARG A 779 43.56 12.99 24.69
CA ARG A 779 43.83 13.12 23.24
C ARG A 779 42.63 12.78 22.38
N GLN A 780 42.52 13.44 21.23
CA GLN A 780 41.42 13.25 20.28
C GLN A 780 41.90 12.52 19.01
N VAL A 781 41.15 11.51 18.58
CA VAL A 781 41.33 10.79 17.32
C VAL A 781 40.09 10.96 16.47
N LEU A 782 40.25 11.27 15.18
CA LEU A 782 39.14 11.43 14.24
C LEU A 782 38.82 10.09 13.56
N LEU A 783 37.62 9.58 13.81
CA LEU A 783 37.07 8.39 13.16
C LEU A 783 36.04 8.84 12.12
N LYS A 784 36.16 8.38 10.87
CA LYS A 784 35.17 8.65 9.82
C LYS A 784 34.35 7.40 9.54
N ILE A 785 33.04 7.50 9.78
CA ILE A 785 32.10 6.41 9.52
C ILE A 785 31.58 6.54 8.07
N LEU A 786 31.77 5.50 7.27
CA LEU A 786 31.42 5.40 5.87
C LEU A 786 30.21 4.48 5.67
N ASP A 787 29.35 4.81 4.70
CA ASP A 787 28.17 4.00 4.37
C ASP A 787 28.51 2.73 3.56
N ILE A 788 29.50 2.82 2.66
CA ILE A 788 29.99 1.71 1.84
C ILE A 788 31.52 1.67 1.84
N SER A 789 32.08 0.49 1.55
CA SER A 789 33.53 0.33 1.46
C SER A 789 34.13 1.14 0.30
N THR A 790 35.40 1.50 0.43
CA THR A 790 36.18 2.18 -0.62
C THR A 790 36.22 1.37 -1.91
N SER A 791 36.40 0.04 -1.82
CA SER A 791 36.37 -0.85 -2.99
C SER A 791 35.00 -0.91 -3.67
N THR A 792 33.91 -0.84 -2.90
CA THR A 792 32.56 -0.78 -3.46
C THR A 792 32.33 0.55 -4.16
N ALA A 793 32.80 1.66 -3.58
CA ALA A 793 32.70 2.98 -4.20
C ALA A 793 33.49 3.08 -5.52
N GLU A 794 34.64 2.39 -5.63
CA GLU A 794 35.41 2.29 -6.88
C GLU A 794 34.66 1.51 -7.97
N ALA A 795 34.03 0.38 -7.62
CA ALA A 795 33.19 -0.37 -8.55
C ALA A 795 32.04 0.49 -9.08
N LEU A 796 31.32 1.19 -8.18
CA LEU A 796 30.22 2.09 -8.56
C LEU A 796 30.66 3.26 -9.45
N LEU A 797 31.90 3.77 -9.27
CA LEU A 797 32.47 4.78 -10.15
C LEU A 797 32.72 4.21 -11.55
N SER A 798 33.26 2.99 -11.63
CA SER A 798 33.48 2.29 -12.90
C SER A 798 32.15 2.07 -13.64
N ASP A 799 31.10 1.66 -12.93
CA ASP A 799 29.76 1.45 -13.49
C ASP A 799 29.19 2.75 -14.07
N ALA A 800 29.35 3.88 -13.36
CA ALA A 800 28.93 5.20 -13.85
C ALA A 800 29.62 5.58 -15.18
N GLU A 801 30.93 5.30 -15.29
CA GLU A 801 31.70 5.57 -16.50
C GLU A 801 31.31 4.65 -17.66
N GLU A 802 30.96 3.39 -17.37
CA GLU A 802 30.42 2.46 -18.36
C GLU A 802 29.05 2.93 -18.88
N ILE A 803 28.15 3.40 -18.00
CA ILE A 803 26.85 3.96 -18.40
C ILE A 803 27.06 5.16 -19.34
N LEU A 804 28.00 6.06 -19.04
CA LEU A 804 28.32 7.15 -19.95
C LEU A 804 28.83 6.66 -21.30
N ALA A 805 29.69 5.63 -21.31
CA ALA A 805 30.22 5.05 -22.54
C ALA A 805 29.12 4.41 -23.41
N THR A 806 28.15 3.72 -22.79
CA THR A 806 26.99 3.18 -23.51
C THR A 806 26.11 4.29 -24.08
N MET A 807 25.82 5.34 -23.29
CA MET A 807 25.04 6.48 -23.78
C MET A 807 25.71 7.18 -24.99
N LYS A 808 27.04 7.32 -24.98
CA LYS A 808 27.79 7.88 -26.12
C LYS A 808 27.72 6.98 -27.35
N ARG A 809 27.81 5.66 -27.17
CA ARG A 809 27.70 4.67 -28.27
C ARG A 809 26.33 4.75 -28.94
N GLU A 810 25.28 4.94 -28.15
CA GLU A 810 23.90 5.09 -28.61
C GLU A 810 23.59 6.50 -29.14
N SER A 811 24.59 7.37 -29.30
CA SER A 811 24.45 8.76 -29.79
C SER A 811 23.47 9.62 -28.98
N LEU A 812 23.39 9.39 -27.66
CA LEU A 812 22.56 10.16 -26.73
C LEU A 812 23.27 11.47 -26.29
N HIS A 813 22.49 12.46 -25.84
CA HIS A 813 23.01 13.71 -25.31
C HIS A 813 23.54 13.51 -23.88
N THR A 814 24.86 13.57 -23.69
CA THR A 814 25.50 13.16 -22.43
C THR A 814 25.93 14.30 -21.49
N LYS A 815 25.78 15.57 -21.87
CA LYS A 815 26.38 16.70 -21.13
C LYS A 815 26.04 16.73 -19.63
N VAL A 816 24.78 16.54 -19.26
CA VAL A 816 24.34 16.57 -17.86
C VAL A 816 24.90 15.36 -17.09
N THR A 817 24.95 14.18 -17.73
CA THR A 817 25.55 12.97 -17.15
C THR A 817 27.06 13.12 -16.94
N GLU A 818 27.76 13.83 -17.84
CA GLU A 818 29.19 14.17 -17.64
C GLU A 818 29.40 15.10 -16.43
N ASP A 819 28.51 16.07 -16.22
CA ASP A 819 28.56 16.97 -15.06
C ASP A 819 28.26 16.21 -13.75
N ASP A 820 27.30 15.27 -13.77
CA ASP A 820 26.99 14.39 -12.63
C ASP A 820 28.18 13.46 -12.29
N ILE A 821 28.87 12.91 -13.30
CA ILE A 821 30.09 12.10 -13.08
C ILE A 821 31.23 12.95 -12.51
N ALA A 822 31.37 14.21 -12.94
CA ALA A 822 32.33 15.12 -12.32
C ALA A 822 32.01 15.37 -10.85
N ALA A 823 30.73 15.52 -10.48
CA ALA A 823 30.30 15.62 -9.09
C ALA A 823 30.57 14.33 -8.31
N ILE A 824 30.38 13.15 -8.92
CA ILE A 824 30.73 11.86 -8.31
C ILE A 824 32.23 11.79 -8.00
N ARG A 825 33.11 12.21 -8.92
CA ARG A 825 34.57 12.23 -8.68
C ARG A 825 34.95 13.14 -7.51
N VAL A 826 34.28 14.28 -7.37
CA VAL A 826 34.47 15.19 -6.23
C VAL A 826 33.99 14.53 -4.92
N ALA A 827 32.81 13.91 -4.93
CA ALA A 827 32.28 13.21 -3.76
C ALA A 827 33.16 12.02 -3.33
N TYR A 828 33.71 11.27 -4.28
CA TYR A 828 34.67 10.19 -4.04
C TYR A 828 35.95 10.73 -3.39
N THR A 829 36.49 11.85 -3.90
CA THR A 829 37.69 12.50 -3.32
C THR A 829 37.46 12.98 -1.89
N ASN A 830 36.25 13.46 -1.58
CA ASN A 830 35.86 13.94 -0.25
C ASN A 830 35.41 12.81 0.70
N ARG A 831 35.39 11.54 0.25
CA ARG A 831 34.91 10.37 1.00
C ARG A 831 33.45 10.48 1.45
N GLU A 832 32.59 11.06 0.64
CA GLU A 832 31.14 11.19 0.88
C GLU A 832 30.37 10.14 0.07
N TYR A 833 30.53 8.86 0.40
CA TYR A 833 30.04 7.77 -0.43
C TYR A 833 28.50 7.64 -0.43
N GLY A 834 27.80 8.14 0.60
CA GLY A 834 26.34 8.25 0.56
C GLY A 834 25.84 9.11 -0.61
N LYS A 835 26.52 10.25 -0.89
CA LYS A 835 26.18 11.11 -2.04
C LYS A 835 26.47 10.42 -3.37
N LEU A 836 27.56 9.65 -3.46
CA LEU A 836 27.91 8.88 -4.65
C LEU A 836 26.80 7.92 -5.07
N LYS A 837 26.24 7.14 -4.13
CA LYS A 837 25.12 6.21 -4.39
C LYS A 837 23.89 6.94 -4.94
N THR A 838 23.54 8.08 -4.36
CA THR A 838 22.38 8.87 -4.82
C THR A 838 22.59 9.46 -6.22
N LEU A 839 23.82 9.86 -6.55
CA LEU A 839 24.15 10.40 -7.87
C LEU A 839 24.18 9.30 -8.94
N LEU A 840 24.71 8.11 -8.63
CA LEU A 840 24.67 6.97 -9.54
C LEU A 840 23.22 6.57 -9.86
N ALA A 841 22.36 6.45 -8.84
CA ALA A 841 20.95 6.13 -9.05
C ALA A 841 20.25 7.14 -9.98
N LYS A 842 20.61 8.43 -9.90
CA LYS A 842 20.10 9.45 -10.84
C LYS A 842 20.61 9.26 -12.26
N ILE A 843 21.88 8.85 -12.44
CA ILE A 843 22.47 8.57 -13.75
C ILE A 843 21.81 7.34 -14.38
N GLU A 844 21.66 6.24 -13.62
CA GLU A 844 20.97 5.02 -14.05
C GLU A 844 19.55 5.33 -14.47
N GLN A 845 18.78 6.03 -13.62
CA GLN A 845 17.40 6.42 -13.92
C GLN A 845 17.32 7.25 -15.20
N ARG A 846 18.26 8.19 -15.42
CA ARG A 846 18.27 9.02 -16.62
C ARG A 846 18.61 8.20 -17.87
N ALA A 847 19.56 7.27 -17.76
CA ALA A 847 19.93 6.38 -18.86
C ALA A 847 18.77 5.44 -19.24
N THR A 848 18.06 4.87 -18.27
CA THR A 848 16.88 4.03 -18.54
C THR A 848 15.75 4.82 -19.16
N GLN A 849 15.47 6.03 -18.66
CA GLN A 849 14.46 6.92 -19.25
C GLN A 849 14.80 7.31 -20.70
N ALA A 850 16.07 7.52 -21.02
CA ALA A 850 16.50 7.82 -22.37
C ALA A 850 16.23 6.65 -23.34
N ILE A 851 16.61 5.43 -22.95
CA ILE A 851 16.39 4.22 -23.77
C ILE A 851 14.89 3.97 -23.93
N GLU A 852 14.13 4.03 -22.83
CA GLU A 852 12.68 3.83 -22.83
C GLU A 852 11.96 4.84 -23.74
N THR A 853 12.33 6.13 -23.65
CA THR A 853 11.73 7.17 -24.48
C THR A 853 12.01 6.95 -25.96
N ARG A 854 13.23 6.54 -26.31
CA ARG A 854 13.61 6.23 -27.70
C ARG A 854 12.77 5.08 -28.25
N ASP A 855 12.69 3.97 -27.52
CA ASP A 855 12.00 2.77 -27.99
C ASP A 855 10.49 3.02 -28.12
N ARG A 856 9.89 3.73 -27.14
CA ARG A 856 8.48 4.16 -27.20
C ARG A 856 8.23 5.13 -28.34
N SER A 857 9.13 6.09 -28.57
CA SER A 857 9.04 7.00 -29.70
C SER A 857 9.04 6.26 -31.04
N SER A 858 9.89 5.25 -31.21
CA SER A 858 9.93 4.44 -32.44
C SER A 858 8.66 3.60 -32.61
N GLN A 859 8.16 3.01 -31.53
CA GLN A 859 6.89 2.26 -31.57
C GLN A 859 5.70 3.15 -31.90
N LEU A 860 5.59 4.33 -31.28
CA LEU A 860 4.50 5.27 -31.54
C LEU A 860 4.55 5.79 -32.99
N ASP A 861 5.73 6.08 -33.52
CA ASP A 861 5.93 6.47 -34.92
C ASP A 861 5.38 5.40 -35.90
N SER A 862 5.71 4.12 -35.66
CA SER A 862 5.18 3.00 -36.46
C SER A 862 3.65 2.85 -36.37
N ARG A 863 3.07 3.16 -35.20
CA ARG A 863 1.62 3.11 -34.98
C ARG A 863 0.91 4.26 -35.69
N ILE A 864 1.48 5.46 -35.64
CA ILE A 864 0.98 6.63 -36.39
C ILE A 864 0.98 6.32 -37.90
N ASP A 865 2.05 5.73 -38.42
CA ASP A 865 2.09 5.31 -39.84
C ASP A 865 1.04 4.25 -40.17
N TRP A 866 0.85 3.27 -39.28
CA TRP A 866 -0.23 2.28 -39.42
C TRP A 866 -1.61 2.95 -39.47
N ALA A 867 -1.85 4.00 -38.70
CA ALA A 867 -3.12 4.74 -38.69
C ALA A 867 -3.30 5.54 -39.99
N LYS A 868 -2.25 6.19 -40.48
CA LYS A 868 -2.25 6.90 -41.78
C LYS A 868 -2.59 6.00 -42.95
N THR A 869 -2.02 4.79 -43.01
CA THR A 869 -2.33 3.82 -44.09
C THR A 869 -3.80 3.40 -44.11
N ARG A 870 -4.55 3.62 -43.02
CA ARG A 870 -5.99 3.33 -42.90
C ARG A 870 -6.86 4.57 -42.98
N TYR A 871 -6.29 5.73 -43.32
CA TYR A 871 -6.98 7.02 -43.41
C TYR A 871 -7.58 7.51 -42.07
N ILE A 872 -6.94 7.19 -40.94
CA ILE A 872 -7.31 7.74 -39.62
C ILE A 872 -6.44 8.98 -39.38
N GLU A 873 -7.05 10.11 -39.00
CA GLU A 873 -6.33 11.36 -38.72
C GLU A 873 -5.70 11.33 -37.31
N THR A 874 -4.40 11.57 -37.21
CA THR A 874 -3.62 11.50 -35.95
C THR A 874 -2.79 12.76 -35.68
N VAL A 875 -3.38 13.93 -36.00
CA VAL A 875 -2.66 15.22 -36.03
C VAL A 875 -2.13 15.64 -34.66
N GLN A 876 -2.86 15.40 -33.57
CA GLN A 876 -2.38 15.79 -32.24
C GLN A 876 -1.30 14.84 -31.75
N SER A 877 -1.42 13.54 -32.06
CA SER A 877 -0.40 12.55 -31.74
C SER A 877 0.95 12.88 -32.36
N GLU A 878 0.98 13.31 -33.62
CA GLU A 878 2.22 13.73 -34.30
C GLU A 878 2.85 14.96 -33.67
N ARG A 879 2.03 15.97 -33.34
CA ARG A 879 2.53 17.19 -32.68
C ARG A 879 3.13 16.87 -31.33
N ALA A 880 2.45 16.04 -30.54
CA ALA A 880 2.92 15.61 -29.23
C ALA A 880 4.21 14.78 -29.34
N LEU A 881 4.30 13.88 -30.32
CA LEU A 881 5.51 13.11 -30.63
C LEU A 881 6.70 14.03 -30.99
N HIS A 882 6.48 15.05 -31.83
CA HIS A 882 7.55 16.00 -32.18
C HIS A 882 8.01 16.86 -30.99
N LEU A 883 7.10 17.25 -30.09
CA LEU A 883 7.47 17.94 -28.86
C LEU A 883 8.31 17.04 -27.94
N ALA A 884 7.95 15.75 -27.83
CA ALA A 884 8.73 14.76 -27.09
C ALA A 884 10.13 14.56 -27.71
N GLN A 885 10.23 14.39 -29.04
CA GLN A 885 11.50 14.30 -29.75
C GLN A 885 12.36 15.55 -29.58
N SER A 886 11.74 16.73 -29.55
CA SER A 886 12.44 18.00 -29.30
C SER A 886 13.02 18.03 -27.87
N ALA A 887 12.26 17.62 -26.86
CA ALA A 887 12.77 17.49 -25.49
C ALA A 887 13.90 16.46 -25.38
N PHE A 888 13.76 15.31 -26.06
CA PHE A 888 14.77 14.27 -26.14
C PHE A 888 16.08 14.78 -26.75
N SER A 889 16.00 15.55 -27.84
CA SER A 889 17.18 16.14 -28.49
C SER A 889 17.93 17.16 -27.62
N ARG A 890 17.24 17.78 -26.65
CA ARG A 890 17.85 18.69 -25.66
C ARG A 890 18.50 17.95 -24.48
N GLY A 891 18.35 16.63 -24.38
CA GLY A 891 18.86 15.82 -23.28
C GLY A 891 18.00 15.87 -22.00
N ASP A 892 16.78 16.41 -22.08
CA ASP A 892 15.80 16.40 -20.98
C ASP A 892 14.93 15.14 -21.07
N TYR A 893 15.51 14.02 -20.65
CA TYR A 893 14.88 12.70 -20.73
C TYR A 893 13.62 12.53 -19.85
N PRO A 894 13.57 13.04 -18.61
CA PRO A 894 12.36 12.96 -17.80
C PRO A 894 11.18 13.64 -18.49
N LEU A 895 11.36 14.88 -18.97
CA LEU A 895 10.31 15.60 -19.68
C LEU A 895 9.93 14.91 -21.00
N ALA A 896 10.91 14.39 -21.72
CA ALA A 896 10.66 13.67 -22.97
C ALA A 896 9.82 12.41 -22.77
N LEU A 897 10.07 11.66 -21.68
CA LEU A 897 9.30 10.46 -21.33
C LEU A 897 7.85 10.80 -20.95
N ASP A 898 7.63 11.87 -20.18
CA ASP A 898 6.27 12.29 -19.84
C ASP A 898 5.49 12.72 -21.08
N ARG A 899 6.15 13.45 -21.99
CA ARG A 899 5.54 13.87 -23.26
C ARG A 899 5.26 12.69 -24.19
N ILE A 900 6.11 11.65 -24.21
CA ILE A 900 5.81 10.46 -25.03
C ILE A 900 4.65 9.66 -24.48
N LYS A 901 4.51 9.55 -23.15
CA LYS A 901 3.35 8.92 -22.50
C LYS A 901 2.06 9.68 -22.80
N GLU A 902 2.12 11.02 -22.76
CA GLU A 902 1.01 11.88 -23.18
C GLU A 902 0.64 11.66 -24.66
N ALA A 903 1.64 11.61 -25.54
CA ALA A 903 1.43 11.37 -26.97
C ALA A 903 0.78 10.01 -27.26
N GLU A 904 1.15 8.95 -26.54
CA GLU A 904 0.53 7.63 -26.65
C GLU A 904 -0.93 7.62 -26.18
N LEU A 905 -1.25 8.37 -25.11
CA LEU A 905 -2.61 8.50 -24.61
C LEU A 905 -3.50 9.28 -25.59
N ILE A 906 -2.96 10.34 -26.18
CA ILE A 906 -3.61 11.10 -27.25
C ILE A 906 -3.87 10.17 -28.46
N TYR A 907 -2.87 9.39 -28.88
CA TYR A 907 -3.02 8.42 -29.97
C TYR A 907 -4.11 7.39 -29.69
N ALA A 908 -4.14 6.84 -28.47
CA ALA A 908 -5.20 5.92 -28.07
C ALA A 908 -6.59 6.57 -28.15
N SER A 909 -6.71 7.86 -27.84
CA SER A 909 -7.98 8.60 -27.95
C SER A 909 -8.37 8.92 -29.40
N GLU A 910 -7.43 9.28 -30.27
CA GLU A 910 -7.68 9.59 -31.69
C GLU A 910 -8.08 8.33 -32.49
N VAL A 911 -7.54 7.16 -32.13
CA VAL A 911 -7.83 5.90 -32.85
C VAL A 911 -9.07 5.17 -32.30
N LYS A 912 -9.44 5.39 -31.03
CA LYS A 912 -10.55 4.66 -30.40
C LYS A 912 -11.91 5.19 -30.87
N GLY A 913 -12.58 4.40 -31.72
CA GLY A 913 -13.94 4.66 -32.21
C GLY A 913 -14.01 5.06 -33.69
N GLU A 914 -12.87 5.32 -34.32
CA GLU A 914 -12.74 5.56 -35.75
C GLU A 914 -12.85 4.22 -36.51
N ILE A 915 -13.99 3.96 -37.13
CA ILE A 915 -14.15 2.86 -38.09
C ILE A 915 -13.69 3.38 -39.45
N PRO A 916 -12.64 2.83 -40.07
CA PRO A 916 -12.12 3.33 -41.35
C PRO A 916 -13.03 2.87 -42.50
N LEU A 917 -14.24 3.46 -42.57
CA LEU A 917 -15.30 3.16 -43.54
C LEU A 917 -14.81 3.32 -44.97
N ARG A 918 -13.96 4.32 -45.22
CA ARG A 918 -13.36 4.57 -46.53
C ARG A 918 -12.44 3.42 -46.98
N TYR A 919 -11.54 2.97 -46.10
CA TYR A 919 -10.68 1.82 -46.37
C TYR A 919 -11.49 0.53 -46.60
N TYR A 920 -12.55 0.31 -45.81
CA TYR A 920 -13.44 -0.84 -45.96
C TYR A 920 -14.20 -0.82 -47.30
N TYR A 921 -14.70 0.35 -47.71
CA TYR A 921 -15.44 0.53 -48.96
C TYR A 921 -14.54 0.32 -50.19
N GLU A 922 -13.33 0.89 -50.20
CA GLU A 922 -12.38 0.73 -51.31
C GLU A 922 -11.92 -0.74 -51.46
N LYS A 923 -11.72 -1.46 -50.35
CA LYS A 923 -11.24 -2.84 -50.37
C LYS A 923 -12.33 -3.87 -50.73
N ASN A 924 -13.56 -3.69 -50.25
CA ASN A 924 -14.64 -4.67 -50.35
C ASN A 924 -15.74 -4.32 -51.36
N MET A 925 -15.47 -3.38 -52.28
CA MET A 925 -16.46 -2.86 -53.21
C MET A 925 -17.14 -3.93 -54.08
N ARG A 926 -16.40 -4.96 -54.47
CA ARG A 926 -16.93 -6.07 -55.27
C ARG A 926 -17.98 -6.87 -54.50
N GLU A 927 -17.71 -7.18 -53.24
CA GLU A 927 -18.61 -7.98 -52.39
C GLU A 927 -19.90 -7.23 -52.08
N ILE A 928 -19.80 -5.95 -51.75
CA ILE A 928 -20.96 -5.08 -51.50
C ILE A 928 -21.88 -5.02 -52.73
N TRP A 929 -21.30 -4.84 -53.92
CA TRP A 929 -22.06 -4.84 -55.17
C TRP A 929 -22.72 -6.19 -55.47
N THR A 930 -22.03 -7.30 -55.22
CA THR A 930 -22.63 -8.63 -55.40
C THR A 930 -23.80 -8.86 -54.44
N GLY A 931 -23.69 -8.43 -53.17
CA GLY A 931 -24.76 -8.53 -52.20
C GLY A 931 -26.00 -7.73 -52.58
N LEU A 932 -25.81 -6.51 -53.11
CA LEU A 932 -26.89 -5.63 -53.55
C LEU A 932 -27.66 -6.23 -54.75
N VAL A 933 -26.94 -6.81 -55.73
CA VAL A 933 -27.54 -7.50 -56.87
C VAL A 933 -28.35 -8.73 -56.43
N ILE A 934 -27.80 -9.54 -55.51
CA ILE A 934 -28.50 -10.70 -54.93
C ILE A 934 -29.76 -10.25 -54.19
N GLY A 935 -29.68 -9.18 -53.38
CA GLY A 935 -30.82 -8.63 -52.66
C GLY A 935 -31.96 -8.21 -53.58
N VAL A 936 -31.66 -7.51 -54.68
CA VAL A 936 -32.66 -7.11 -55.68
C VAL A 936 -33.30 -8.34 -56.35
N LEU A 937 -32.50 -9.37 -56.69
CA LEU A 937 -33.01 -10.61 -57.27
C LEU A 937 -33.94 -11.37 -56.32
N LEU A 938 -33.62 -11.41 -55.02
CA LEU A 938 -34.46 -12.03 -54.00
C LEU A 938 -35.81 -11.32 -53.88
N VAL A 939 -35.83 -9.98 -53.85
CA VAL A 939 -37.08 -9.20 -53.81
C VAL A 939 -37.95 -9.46 -55.05
N ILE A 940 -37.35 -9.47 -56.24
CA ILE A 940 -38.07 -9.77 -57.49
C ILE A 940 -38.65 -11.20 -57.46
N SER A 941 -37.88 -12.17 -56.97
CA SER A 941 -38.32 -13.56 -56.85
C SER A 941 -39.50 -13.74 -55.88
N ALA A 942 -39.48 -13.03 -54.74
CA ALA A 942 -40.54 -13.07 -53.74
C ALA A 942 -41.87 -12.47 -54.25
N VAL A 943 -41.80 -11.31 -54.93
CA VAL A 943 -42.97 -10.68 -55.56
C VAL A 943 -43.59 -11.60 -56.62
N TYR A 944 -42.75 -12.28 -57.40
CA TYR A 944 -43.19 -13.23 -58.42
C TYR A 944 -43.89 -14.45 -57.83
N ALA A 945 -43.29 -15.08 -56.81
CA ALA A 945 -43.86 -16.23 -56.11
C ALA A 945 -45.26 -15.93 -55.55
N SER A 946 -45.42 -14.75 -54.94
CA SER A 946 -46.70 -14.27 -54.40
C SER A 946 -47.76 -14.10 -55.48
N LYS A 947 -47.44 -13.43 -56.60
CA LYS A 947 -48.39 -13.26 -57.73
C LYS A 947 -48.80 -14.59 -58.37
N ARG A 948 -47.87 -15.55 -58.49
CA ARG A 948 -48.17 -16.88 -59.04
C ARG A 948 -49.12 -17.68 -58.13
N SER A 949 -48.94 -17.57 -56.81
CA SER A 949 -49.82 -18.20 -55.82
C SER A 949 -51.27 -17.69 -55.94
N LEU A 950 -51.44 -16.36 -56.03
CA LEU A 950 -52.76 -15.72 -56.16
C LEU A 950 -53.51 -16.18 -57.43
N LEU A 951 -52.83 -16.24 -58.58
CA LEU A 951 -53.45 -16.72 -59.83
C LEU A 951 -53.82 -18.20 -59.77
N ASN A 952 -53.00 -19.05 -59.15
CA ASN A 952 -53.35 -20.46 -58.95
C ASN A 952 -54.61 -20.63 -58.11
N HIS A 953 -54.77 -19.82 -57.06
CA HIS A 953 -55.97 -19.83 -56.24
C HIS A 953 -57.20 -19.44 -57.05
N ARG A 954 -57.12 -18.34 -57.82
CA ARG A 954 -58.22 -17.86 -58.67
C ARG A 954 -58.65 -18.87 -59.73
N ILE A 955 -57.71 -19.56 -60.40
CA ILE A 955 -58.02 -20.62 -61.38
C ILE A 955 -58.78 -21.77 -60.70
N LYS A 956 -58.38 -22.15 -59.48
CA LYS A 956 -59.05 -23.21 -58.71
C LYS A 956 -60.48 -22.82 -58.32
N GLU A 957 -60.72 -21.56 -57.95
CA GLU A 957 -62.08 -21.06 -57.66
C GLU A 957 -62.97 -21.09 -58.91
N LEU A 958 -62.46 -20.59 -60.04
CA LEU A 958 -63.22 -20.56 -61.30
C LEU A 958 -63.60 -21.97 -61.78
N HIS A 959 -62.71 -22.95 -61.62
CA HIS A 959 -63.03 -24.34 -61.96
C HIS A 959 -64.12 -24.94 -61.05
N LYS A 960 -64.12 -24.59 -59.76
CA LYS A 960 -65.23 -24.97 -58.86
C LYS A 960 -66.54 -24.34 -59.31
N GLU A 961 -66.54 -23.04 -59.62
CA GLU A 961 -67.75 -22.35 -60.09
C GLU A 961 -68.28 -22.97 -61.38
N GLU A 962 -67.41 -23.34 -62.33
CA GLU A 962 -67.79 -24.06 -63.55
C GLU A 962 -68.52 -25.38 -63.25
N THR A 963 -67.96 -26.20 -62.34
CA THR A 963 -68.59 -27.48 -61.97
C THR A 963 -69.94 -27.32 -61.29
N VAL A 964 -70.11 -26.28 -60.47
CA VAL A 964 -71.38 -25.96 -59.79
C VAL A 964 -72.43 -25.54 -60.81
N ILE A 965 -72.09 -24.66 -61.76
CA ILE A 965 -73.03 -24.21 -62.79
C ILE A 965 -73.50 -25.37 -63.67
N LEU A 966 -72.60 -26.27 -64.07
CA LEU A 966 -72.97 -27.48 -64.82
C LEU A 966 -73.90 -28.40 -64.00
N GLY A 967 -73.69 -28.50 -62.69
CA GLY A 967 -74.60 -29.21 -61.79
C GLY A 967 -76.00 -28.57 -61.73
N LEU A 968 -76.08 -27.24 -61.67
CA LEU A 968 -77.35 -26.51 -61.66
C LEU A 968 -78.13 -26.68 -62.97
N ILE A 969 -77.44 -26.72 -64.12
CA ILE A 969 -78.06 -26.98 -65.42
C ILE A 969 -78.67 -28.39 -65.45
N ARG A 970 -77.98 -29.39 -64.89
CA ARG A 970 -78.50 -30.77 -64.78
C ARG A 970 -79.69 -30.87 -63.84
N GLU A 971 -79.66 -30.19 -62.69
CA GLU A 971 -80.82 -30.20 -61.78
C GLU A 971 -82.03 -29.49 -62.42
N ALA A 972 -81.82 -28.36 -63.13
CA ALA A 972 -82.90 -27.70 -63.87
C ALA A 972 -83.50 -28.62 -64.95
N GLN A 973 -82.68 -29.40 -65.65
CA GLN A 973 -83.15 -30.43 -66.59
C GLN A 973 -83.98 -31.52 -65.90
N HIS A 974 -83.51 -32.02 -64.77
CA HIS A 974 -84.18 -33.04 -63.97
C HIS A 974 -85.53 -32.54 -63.41
N GLU A 975 -85.58 -31.31 -62.90
CA GLU A 975 -86.82 -30.69 -62.41
C GLU A 975 -87.86 -30.44 -63.51
N CYS A 976 -87.43 -30.02 -64.71
CA CYS A 976 -88.33 -29.76 -65.83
C CYS A 976 -88.83 -31.05 -66.51
N PHE A 977 -87.94 -32.00 -66.81
CA PHE A 977 -88.25 -33.16 -67.67
C PHE A 977 -88.62 -34.43 -66.90
N GLU A 978 -88.04 -34.66 -65.72
CA GLU A 978 -88.32 -35.87 -64.92
C GLU A 978 -89.36 -35.61 -63.83
N LYS A 979 -89.18 -34.55 -63.02
CA LYS A 979 -90.11 -34.21 -61.93
C LYS A 979 -91.33 -33.40 -62.40
N LYS A 980 -91.29 -32.78 -63.59
CA LYS A 980 -92.31 -31.88 -64.15
C LYS A 980 -92.74 -30.74 -63.21
N SER A 981 -91.86 -30.32 -62.32
CA SER A 981 -92.13 -29.30 -61.29
C SER A 981 -91.81 -27.87 -61.75
N MET A 982 -91.20 -27.71 -62.92
CA MET A 982 -90.81 -26.44 -63.53
C MET A 982 -91.43 -26.32 -64.93
N SER A 983 -91.92 -25.13 -65.29
CA SER A 983 -92.47 -24.90 -66.62
C SER A 983 -91.38 -24.83 -67.68
N LEU A 984 -91.72 -25.12 -68.94
CA LEU A 984 -90.76 -25.06 -70.05
C LEU A 984 -90.21 -23.64 -70.28
N GLU A 985 -90.96 -22.61 -69.90
CA GLU A 985 -90.57 -21.20 -70.02
C GLU A 985 -89.58 -20.81 -68.90
N GLU A 986 -89.86 -21.16 -67.64
CA GLU A 986 -88.93 -20.97 -66.51
C GLU A 986 -87.64 -21.77 -66.67
N TYR A 987 -87.73 -22.97 -67.25
CA TYR A 987 -86.56 -23.78 -67.59
C TYR A 987 -85.68 -23.08 -68.64
N ASN A 988 -86.28 -22.53 -69.70
CA ASN A 988 -85.51 -21.83 -70.73
C ASN A 988 -84.84 -20.55 -70.20
N GLU A 989 -85.51 -19.77 -69.36
CA GLU A 989 -84.93 -18.57 -68.75
C GLU A 989 -83.77 -18.90 -67.79
N SER A 990 -83.97 -19.87 -66.89
CA SER A 990 -82.95 -20.28 -65.91
C SER A 990 -81.71 -20.88 -66.59
N VAL A 991 -81.92 -21.75 -67.59
CA VAL A 991 -80.82 -22.31 -68.39
C VAL A 991 -80.09 -21.23 -69.17
N GLN A 992 -80.80 -20.26 -69.76
CA GLN A 992 -80.15 -19.15 -70.46
C GLN A 992 -79.28 -18.30 -69.52
N GLN A 993 -79.71 -18.11 -68.26
CA GLN A 993 -78.92 -17.41 -67.25
C GLN A 993 -77.68 -18.20 -66.83
N TYR A 994 -77.81 -19.52 -66.60
CA TYR A 994 -76.67 -20.39 -66.29
C TYR A 994 -75.68 -20.48 -67.46
N GLU A 995 -76.16 -20.50 -68.71
CA GLU A 995 -75.33 -20.49 -69.91
C GLU A 995 -74.49 -19.22 -70.02
N ARG A 996 -75.08 -18.03 -69.78
CA ARG A 996 -74.33 -16.76 -69.76
C ARG A 996 -73.24 -16.75 -68.67
N ARG A 997 -73.56 -17.26 -67.48
CA ARG A 997 -72.61 -17.32 -66.36
C ARG A 997 -71.49 -18.33 -66.63
N LEU A 998 -71.82 -19.48 -67.21
CA LEU A 998 -70.84 -20.50 -67.60
C LEU A 998 -69.85 -19.96 -68.65
N ALA A 999 -70.36 -19.28 -69.68
CA ALA A 999 -69.52 -18.66 -70.70
C ALA A 999 -68.56 -17.63 -70.09
N HIS A 1000 -69.04 -16.79 -69.17
CA HIS A 1000 -68.21 -15.82 -68.46
C HIS A 1000 -67.12 -16.51 -67.60
N THR A 1001 -67.47 -17.51 -66.79
CA THR A 1001 -66.50 -18.24 -65.94
C THR A 1001 -65.40 -18.91 -66.76
N ILE A 1002 -65.74 -19.50 -67.91
CA ILE A 1002 -64.77 -20.12 -68.83
C ILE A 1002 -63.82 -19.07 -69.42
N THR A 1003 -64.34 -17.90 -69.84
CA THR A 1003 -63.48 -16.82 -70.36
C THR A 1003 -62.52 -16.28 -69.30
N GLU A 1004 -62.96 -16.11 -68.05
CA GLU A 1004 -62.09 -15.70 -66.94
C GLU A 1004 -61.02 -16.75 -66.64
N GLN A 1005 -61.37 -18.04 -66.70
CA GLN A 1005 -60.42 -19.12 -66.45
C GLN A 1005 -59.28 -19.11 -67.48
N ILE A 1006 -59.62 -19.00 -68.76
CA ILE A 1006 -58.63 -18.94 -69.85
C ILE A 1006 -57.72 -17.71 -69.68
N ALA A 1007 -58.30 -16.55 -69.33
CA ALA A 1007 -57.54 -15.34 -69.10
C ALA A 1007 -56.58 -15.44 -67.88
N ALA A 1008 -57.00 -16.11 -66.80
CA ALA A 1008 -56.17 -16.32 -65.61
C ALA A 1008 -55.04 -17.33 -65.87
N GLU A 1009 -55.31 -18.43 -66.59
CA GLU A 1009 -54.31 -19.41 -67.01
C GLU A 1009 -53.23 -18.79 -67.89
N ASN A 1010 -53.63 -17.93 -68.83
CA ASN A 1010 -52.71 -17.22 -69.71
C ASN A 1010 -51.82 -16.21 -68.95
N LYS A 1011 -52.42 -15.42 -68.04
CA LYS A 1011 -51.67 -14.50 -67.16
C LYS A 1011 -50.61 -15.23 -66.33
N ARG A 1012 -50.87 -16.47 -65.92
CA ARG A 1012 -49.90 -17.32 -65.20
C ARG A 1012 -48.77 -17.79 -66.10
N GLN A 1013 -49.07 -18.26 -67.31
CA GLN A 1013 -48.08 -18.80 -68.24
C GLN A 1013 -47.08 -17.73 -68.73
N HIS A 1014 -47.53 -16.49 -68.91
CA HIS A 1014 -46.68 -15.41 -69.44
C HIS A 1014 -46.23 -14.38 -68.38
N MET A 1015 -46.24 -14.74 -67.10
CA MET A 1015 -45.90 -13.81 -66.02
C MET A 1015 -44.40 -13.39 -66.02
N LEU A 1016 -43.50 -14.26 -66.50
CA LEU A 1016 -42.05 -13.98 -66.66
C LEU A 1016 -41.65 -13.61 -68.11
N SER A 1017 -42.60 -13.62 -69.04
CA SER A 1017 -42.31 -13.34 -70.43
C SER A 1017 -42.07 -11.84 -70.61
N LEU A 1018 -40.86 -11.48 -71.06
CA LEU A 1018 -40.52 -10.14 -71.55
C LEU A 1018 -41.04 -9.91 -72.98
N GLU A 1019 -41.83 -10.83 -73.52
CA GLU A 1019 -42.29 -10.77 -74.90
C GLU A 1019 -43.34 -9.67 -75.08
N PRO A 1020 -43.34 -9.01 -76.26
CA PRO A 1020 -44.33 -7.98 -76.55
C PRO A 1020 -45.77 -8.54 -76.55
N LYS A 1021 -46.75 -7.67 -76.26
CA LYS A 1021 -48.17 -8.04 -76.05
C LYS A 1021 -48.79 -8.84 -77.22
N ASP A 1022 -48.57 -8.44 -78.47
CA ASP A 1022 -48.94 -9.17 -79.70
C ASP A 1022 -48.43 -10.62 -79.78
N VAL A 1023 -47.19 -10.89 -79.36
CA VAL A 1023 -46.61 -12.25 -79.36
C VAL A 1023 -47.28 -13.12 -78.32
N ARG A 1024 -47.60 -12.56 -77.14
CA ARG A 1024 -48.36 -13.25 -76.10
C ARG A 1024 -49.80 -13.55 -76.54
N LEU A 1025 -50.45 -12.59 -77.19
CA LEU A 1025 -51.79 -12.77 -77.76
C LEU A 1025 -51.81 -13.83 -78.88
N ALA A 1026 -50.74 -13.93 -79.69
CA ALA A 1026 -50.61 -14.97 -80.70
C ALA A 1026 -50.48 -16.38 -80.10
N LYS A 1027 -49.69 -16.53 -79.02
CA LYS A 1027 -49.56 -17.81 -78.29
C LYS A 1027 -50.86 -18.19 -77.56
N GLU A 1028 -51.56 -17.21 -76.98
CA GLU A 1028 -52.89 -17.42 -76.38
C GLU A 1028 -53.88 -17.97 -77.42
N ARG A 1029 -53.90 -17.38 -78.63
CA ARG A 1029 -54.73 -17.85 -79.74
C ARG A 1029 -54.42 -19.28 -80.15
N GLU A 1030 -53.14 -19.65 -80.24
CA GLU A 1030 -52.70 -21.01 -80.59
C GLU A 1030 -53.12 -22.03 -79.52
N SER A 1031 -52.94 -21.68 -78.24
CA SER A 1031 -53.37 -22.48 -77.08
C SER A 1031 -54.90 -22.69 -77.05
N ILE A 1032 -55.67 -21.66 -77.41
CA ILE A 1032 -57.14 -21.77 -77.52
C ILE A 1032 -57.54 -22.64 -78.72
N MET A 1033 -56.85 -22.53 -79.85
CA MET A 1033 -57.07 -23.43 -80.99
C MET A 1033 -56.79 -24.89 -80.65
N GLU A 1034 -55.78 -25.15 -79.83
CA GLU A 1034 -55.49 -26.49 -79.32
C GLU A 1034 -56.61 -27.00 -78.41
N ARG A 1035 -57.11 -26.16 -77.49
CA ARG A 1035 -58.32 -26.48 -76.68
C ARG A 1035 -59.55 -26.76 -77.55
N VAL A 1036 -59.73 -26.02 -78.65
CA VAL A 1036 -60.83 -26.26 -79.61
C VAL A 1036 -60.70 -27.63 -80.25
N LYS A 1037 -59.50 -28.01 -80.73
CA LYS A 1037 -59.22 -29.34 -81.28
C LYS A 1037 -59.47 -30.44 -80.25
N GLU A 1038 -59.02 -30.24 -79.02
CA GLU A 1038 -59.19 -31.19 -77.93
C GLU A 1038 -60.67 -31.35 -77.55
N LEU A 1039 -61.43 -30.25 -77.48
CA LEU A 1039 -62.86 -30.25 -77.21
C LEU A 1039 -63.64 -30.97 -78.33
N GLN A 1040 -63.30 -30.69 -79.59
CA GLN A 1040 -63.83 -31.41 -80.76
C GLN A 1040 -63.52 -32.90 -80.68
N HIS A 1041 -62.29 -33.27 -80.35
CA HIS A 1041 -61.88 -34.66 -80.22
C HIS A 1041 -62.66 -35.36 -79.09
N ARG A 1042 -62.78 -34.74 -77.91
CA ARG A 1042 -63.53 -35.30 -76.76
C ARG A 1042 -65.02 -35.48 -77.05
N TYR A 1043 -65.63 -34.56 -77.81
CA TYR A 1043 -67.03 -34.68 -78.20
C TYR A 1043 -67.25 -35.76 -79.27
N ILE A 1044 -66.46 -35.73 -80.36
CA ILE A 1044 -66.68 -36.57 -81.54
C ILE A 1044 -66.17 -38.01 -81.35
N SER A 1045 -65.04 -38.21 -80.67
CA SER A 1045 -64.38 -39.53 -80.61
C SER A 1045 -64.57 -40.27 -79.29
N ILE A 1046 -64.74 -39.56 -78.17
CA ILE A 1046 -64.85 -40.14 -76.82
C ILE A 1046 -66.32 -40.16 -76.35
N GLY A 1047 -67.20 -39.32 -76.93
CA GLY A 1047 -68.62 -39.26 -76.58
C GLY A 1047 -68.91 -38.77 -75.15
N GLY A 1048 -67.92 -38.24 -74.44
CA GLY A 1048 -68.00 -37.92 -73.02
C GLY A 1048 -68.51 -36.52 -72.68
N ILE A 1049 -69.05 -35.77 -73.66
CA ILE A 1049 -69.52 -34.39 -73.47
C ILE A 1049 -70.94 -34.26 -74.04
N GLU A 1050 -71.86 -33.72 -73.24
CA GLU A 1050 -73.22 -33.40 -73.68
C GLU A 1050 -73.19 -32.37 -74.82
N THR A 1051 -73.96 -32.59 -75.90
CA THR A 1051 -74.00 -31.74 -77.10
C THR A 1051 -74.15 -30.25 -76.79
N ARG A 1052 -75.02 -29.93 -75.83
CA ARG A 1052 -75.29 -28.54 -75.44
C ARG A 1052 -74.10 -27.88 -74.70
N VAL A 1053 -73.37 -28.65 -73.88
CA VAL A 1053 -72.14 -28.19 -73.21
C VAL A 1053 -71.01 -28.00 -74.22
N TYR A 1054 -70.94 -28.88 -75.22
CA TYR A 1054 -69.99 -28.76 -76.32
C TYR A 1054 -70.24 -27.48 -77.14
N GLU A 1055 -71.48 -27.21 -77.55
CA GLU A 1055 -71.84 -26.01 -78.31
C GLU A 1055 -71.52 -24.72 -77.55
N GLN A 1056 -71.85 -24.65 -76.25
CA GLN A 1056 -71.55 -23.50 -75.40
C GLN A 1056 -70.05 -23.26 -75.25
N ARG A 1057 -69.28 -24.31 -74.99
CA ARG A 1057 -67.80 -24.21 -74.90
C ARG A 1057 -67.19 -23.81 -76.23
N MET A 1058 -67.68 -24.37 -77.34
CA MET A 1058 -67.21 -24.01 -78.68
C MET A 1058 -67.49 -22.54 -78.98
N LYS A 1059 -68.71 -22.05 -78.67
CA LYS A 1059 -69.10 -20.64 -78.82
C LYS A 1059 -68.19 -19.70 -78.03
N SER A 1060 -67.99 -19.98 -76.74
CA SER A 1060 -67.11 -19.18 -75.87
C SER A 1060 -65.65 -19.14 -76.35
N LEU A 1061 -65.11 -20.28 -76.81
CA LEU A 1061 -63.75 -20.34 -77.36
C LEU A 1061 -63.65 -19.54 -78.67
N THR A 1062 -64.66 -19.59 -79.54
CA THR A 1062 -64.69 -18.79 -80.78
C THR A 1062 -64.83 -17.29 -80.52
N GLU A 1063 -65.65 -16.88 -79.56
CA GLU A 1063 -65.77 -15.48 -79.13
C GLU A 1063 -64.43 -14.96 -78.58
N ARG A 1064 -63.73 -15.77 -77.78
CA ARG A 1064 -62.41 -15.40 -77.26
C ARG A 1064 -61.35 -15.28 -78.35
N ILE A 1065 -61.37 -16.14 -79.37
CA ILE A 1065 -60.47 -16.01 -80.53
C ILE A 1065 -60.72 -14.67 -81.25
N ALA A 1066 -61.99 -14.31 -81.47
CA ALA A 1066 -62.35 -13.06 -82.12
C ALA A 1066 -61.88 -11.83 -81.29
N GLU A 1067 -62.07 -11.85 -79.98
CA GLU A 1067 -61.61 -10.79 -79.08
C GLU A 1067 -60.07 -10.65 -79.10
N ILE A 1068 -59.34 -11.76 -79.14
CA ILE A 1068 -57.87 -11.77 -79.23
C ILE A 1068 -57.40 -11.17 -80.57
N ASP A 1069 -58.04 -11.55 -81.67
CA ASP A 1069 -57.69 -11.02 -83.00
C ASP A 1069 -57.95 -9.50 -83.07
N GLU A 1070 -59.02 -9.00 -82.44
CA GLU A 1070 -59.29 -7.57 -82.29
C GLU A 1070 -58.22 -6.86 -81.43
N GLN A 1071 -57.91 -7.40 -80.25
CA GLN A 1071 -56.89 -6.83 -79.36
C GLN A 1071 -55.51 -6.81 -80.01
N ARG A 1072 -55.18 -7.83 -80.81
CA ARG A 1072 -53.92 -7.92 -81.54
C ARG A 1072 -53.87 -6.88 -82.66
N ALA A 1073 -54.95 -6.68 -83.41
CA ALA A 1073 -55.04 -5.62 -84.42
C ALA A 1073 -54.87 -4.23 -83.80
N LEU A 1074 -55.50 -3.97 -82.65
CA LEU A 1074 -55.36 -2.72 -81.89
C LEU A 1074 -53.92 -2.48 -81.40
N ASP A 1075 -53.25 -3.49 -80.84
CA ASP A 1075 -51.86 -3.34 -80.37
C ASP A 1075 -50.88 -3.09 -81.51
N ILE A 1076 -51.05 -3.78 -82.65
CA ILE A 1076 -50.26 -3.55 -83.87
C ILE A 1076 -50.48 -2.12 -84.37
N ALA A 1077 -51.73 -1.66 -84.42
CA ALA A 1077 -52.06 -0.29 -84.82
C ALA A 1077 -51.46 0.76 -83.87
N GLN A 1078 -51.52 0.55 -82.56
CA GLN A 1078 -50.93 1.46 -81.56
C GLN A 1078 -49.40 1.50 -81.64
N ARG A 1079 -48.72 0.38 -81.89
CA ARG A 1079 -47.27 0.36 -82.10
C ARG A 1079 -46.87 1.05 -83.39
N ALA A 1080 -47.64 0.87 -84.46
CA ALA A 1080 -47.45 1.59 -85.71
C ALA A 1080 -47.58 3.11 -85.50
N LEU A 1081 -48.59 3.54 -84.74
CA LEU A 1081 -48.79 4.95 -84.36
C LEU A 1081 -47.65 5.50 -83.48
N ARG A 1082 -47.16 4.74 -82.48
CA ARG A 1082 -46.01 5.14 -81.65
C ARG A 1082 -44.73 5.25 -82.46
N ARG A 1083 -44.48 4.31 -83.38
CA ARG A 1083 -43.33 4.37 -84.30
C ARG A 1083 -43.44 5.56 -85.28
N ALA A 1084 -44.63 5.88 -85.76
CA ALA A 1084 -44.89 7.06 -86.58
C ALA A 1084 -44.67 8.38 -85.80
N ARG A 1085 -45.12 8.46 -84.54
CA ARG A 1085 -44.83 9.59 -83.63
C ARG A 1085 -43.33 9.75 -83.36
N PHE A 1086 -42.61 8.66 -83.08
CA PHE A 1086 -41.16 8.70 -82.88
C PHE A 1086 -40.37 9.12 -84.13
N LYS A 1087 -40.87 8.80 -85.33
CA LYS A 1087 -40.28 9.31 -86.59
C LYS A 1087 -40.53 10.81 -86.80
N ARG A 1088 -41.69 11.35 -86.40
CA ARG A 1088 -42.01 12.80 -86.47
C ARG A 1088 -41.26 13.69 -85.47
N VAL A 1089 -40.69 13.13 -84.40
CA VAL A 1089 -39.91 13.86 -83.39
C VAL A 1089 -38.40 13.88 -83.74
N LYS A 1090 -37.97 13.06 -84.70
CA LYS A 1090 -36.59 12.99 -85.21
C LYS A 1090 -36.35 13.73 -86.54
N THR A 1091 -37.40 14.39 -87.06
CA THR A 1091 -37.36 15.37 -88.15
C THR A 1091 -37.85 16.69 -87.59
#